data_AF-A0A7S3AVZ9-F1
#
_entry.id   AF-A0A7S3AVZ9-F1
#
_cell.length_a   1.000
_cell.length_b   1.000
_cell.length_c   1.000
_cell.angle_alpha   90.00
_cell.angle_beta   90.00
_cell.angle_gamma   90.00
#
_symmetry.space_group_name_H-M   'P 1'
#
loop_
_entity.id
_entity.type
_entity.pdbx_description
1 polymer ?
#
loop_
_entity_poly.entity_id
_entity_poly.type
_entity_poly.pdbx_seq_one_letter_code
_entity_poly.pdbx_strand_id
1 'polypeptide(L)'
;MPMSDKGTPDALKREGWVRKKPSSHAKTPWLKAPIQRRYFVSYGYYVDYYQKQPAKEGPTAKPKGSFDLRRVTSVKQVHPEDTSAPPYAIEVIVGAHKLTIDFGYLDERSAWLKIWSLAIPPGVLPPELAGITQPDAELRNDFEALTVDQQENPVNVDDDDEPVQQIEAHPGPETVVKEGFLWKEGHRMHSWRKRYFRLTTWGNLKYYEDETSAEPKDLIPLGGSAVYVPNKTRASYPHAFRLQLDVARGEKHKYIISGESAAESQSWQQALLQFAALPAPRETQSARKGFLSSKATPMPPPRVSTEWGGPPVGPSPPIRVSNDGQGAAFSKGGLGGAHTPGSKRRVMVLGSTGNVGQATLHWLTQKHSSVCETFAGTRHPGRIRLVEGCIPIEADMNDPKQSWLVGLDVLIIITPGNDDRVPSTMRMVKEACKAGVTHLIVVSVITADLSESVFGTQFQQIENEVKMVGAHGAKFTLVRLPLFYENYYGFTGSVRTERKIRCCIDPGQLYSPIAVTDIGEALAAIAADTQGTFLDKTVSLAGESHSFAQLVSWLGEVTGTIVSYERETTDETMTTLLDFGFLKWQAQGILELYDMVSAGHYVYETTALEQALGHPPMTVKDWLKHASSIFAPVESGASEIPEDTAAEAAGEDLQTVGGEVPAFNDENRPRAPTALMMEQMEEVWNQVFLLESEGRFMEAAEHQASRLVEVKQQYDTNRSAGDAGATAT
;
A
#
# COMPACT_ATOMS: atom_id res chain seq x y z
N MET A 1 21.51 -23.12 -10.45
CA MET A 1 20.53 -22.46 -9.56
C MET A 1 21.08 -21.08 -9.22
N PRO A 2 20.30 -20.07 -8.77
CA PRO A 2 20.90 -18.97 -8.02
C PRO A 2 21.63 -19.57 -6.81
N MET A 3 22.77 -19.00 -6.40
CA MET A 3 23.45 -19.47 -5.19
C MET A 3 22.57 -19.13 -3.99
N SER A 4 22.03 -20.17 -3.36
CA SER A 4 21.08 -20.02 -2.25
C SER A 4 21.76 -19.43 -1.02
N ASP A 5 20.98 -18.67 -0.25
CA ASP A 5 21.22 -17.99 1.05
C ASP A 5 21.91 -18.80 2.18
N LYS A 6 22.37 -20.02 1.90
CA LYS A 6 22.98 -20.96 2.84
C LYS A 6 24.38 -20.49 3.26
N GLY A 7 24.49 -20.02 4.50
CA GLY A 7 25.78 -19.81 5.18
C GLY A 7 26.45 -18.46 4.94
N THR A 8 25.76 -17.49 4.31
CA THR A 8 26.23 -16.08 4.35
C THR A 8 25.76 -15.44 5.67
N PRO A 9 26.64 -14.84 6.49
CA PRO A 9 26.25 -14.04 7.65
C PRO A 9 25.29 -12.91 7.27
N ASP A 10 24.25 -12.66 8.08
CA ASP A 10 23.24 -11.65 7.77
C ASP A 10 23.83 -10.21 7.71
N ALA A 11 24.93 -9.94 8.41
CA ALA A 11 25.66 -8.67 8.31
C ALA A 11 26.20 -8.38 6.89
N LEU A 12 26.49 -9.43 6.11
CA LEU A 12 26.93 -9.35 4.72
C LEU A 12 25.79 -9.42 3.70
N LYS A 13 24.55 -9.50 4.16
CA LYS A 13 23.36 -9.44 3.31
C LYS A 13 22.84 -8.02 3.22
N ARG A 14 22.42 -7.61 2.03
CA ARG A 14 21.69 -6.34 1.84
C ARG A 14 20.67 -6.46 0.73
N GLU A 15 19.40 -6.24 1.05
CA GLU A 15 18.30 -6.25 0.09
C GLU A 15 17.66 -4.85 -0.03
N GLY A 16 17.26 -4.42 -1.24
CA GLY A 16 16.69 -3.09 -1.44
C GLY A 16 16.35 -2.73 -2.89
N TRP A 17 15.53 -1.68 -3.06
CA TRP A 17 15.15 -1.16 -4.38
C TRP A 17 16.13 -0.10 -4.87
N VAL A 18 16.74 -0.32 -6.03
CA VAL A 18 17.64 0.65 -6.70
C VAL A 18 17.12 1.07 -8.08
N ARG A 19 17.67 2.16 -8.61
CA ARG A 19 17.43 2.63 -9.99
C ARG A 19 18.59 2.19 -10.88
N LYS A 20 18.33 1.26 -11.82
CA LYS A 20 19.32 0.75 -12.79
C LYS A 20 19.08 1.40 -14.17
N LYS A 21 20.11 2.01 -14.77
CA LYS A 21 20.10 2.36 -16.20
C LYS A 21 20.36 1.07 -17.02
N PRO A 22 19.56 0.73 -18.04
CA PRO A 22 19.79 -0.48 -18.85
C PRO A 22 21.15 -0.45 -19.57
N SER A 23 21.79 -1.61 -19.68
CA SER A 23 23.08 -1.80 -20.32
C SER A 23 23.08 -1.34 -21.80
N SER A 24 21.98 -1.62 -22.52
CA SER A 24 21.71 -1.11 -23.88
C SER A 24 21.64 0.42 -23.99
N HIS A 25 21.38 1.11 -22.88
CA HIS A 25 21.27 2.56 -22.78
C HIS A 25 22.44 3.19 -22.01
N ALA A 26 23.57 2.48 -21.88
CA ALA A 26 24.77 2.96 -21.18
C ALA A 26 25.28 4.33 -21.68
N LYS A 27 25.16 4.60 -22.98
CA LYS A 27 25.55 5.86 -23.64
C LYS A 27 24.46 6.95 -23.63
N THR A 28 23.24 6.63 -23.19
CA THR A 28 22.12 7.58 -23.14
C THR A 28 22.18 8.40 -21.84
N PRO A 29 22.01 9.74 -21.87
CA PRO A 29 21.89 10.55 -20.65
C PRO A 29 20.76 10.06 -19.76
N TRP A 30 20.96 10.08 -18.44
CA TRP A 30 20.10 9.45 -17.45
C TRP A 30 18.62 9.83 -17.59
N LEU A 31 18.30 11.12 -17.73
CA LEU A 31 16.93 11.63 -17.91
C LEU A 31 16.26 11.16 -19.21
N LYS A 32 17.03 10.70 -20.20
CA LYS A 32 16.55 10.18 -21.50
C LYS A 32 16.58 8.65 -21.58
N ALA A 33 17.11 7.96 -20.58
CA ALA A 33 17.16 6.50 -20.54
C ALA A 33 15.91 5.93 -19.86
N PRO A 34 15.43 4.74 -20.26
CA PRO A 34 14.32 4.06 -19.59
C PRO A 34 14.82 3.42 -18.29
N ILE A 35 14.97 4.24 -17.24
CA ILE A 35 15.47 3.83 -15.92
C ILE A 35 14.57 2.75 -15.32
N GLN A 36 15.17 1.61 -14.97
CA GLN A 36 14.47 0.46 -14.44
C GLN A 36 14.57 0.42 -12.92
N ARG A 37 13.44 0.36 -12.20
CA ARG A 37 13.44 -0.05 -10.79
C ARG A 37 13.80 -1.54 -10.72
N ARG A 38 14.76 -1.90 -9.88
CA ARG A 38 15.20 -3.29 -9.65
C ARG A 38 15.38 -3.53 -8.16
N TYR A 39 14.99 -4.71 -7.69
CA TYR A 39 15.27 -5.13 -6.31
C TYR A 39 16.60 -5.86 -6.32
N PHE A 40 17.63 -5.31 -5.70
CA PHE A 40 18.94 -5.92 -5.56
C PHE A 40 19.00 -6.72 -4.27
N VAL A 41 19.73 -7.83 -4.27
CA VAL A 41 20.14 -8.55 -3.06
C VAL A 41 21.63 -8.90 -3.16
N SER A 42 22.41 -8.38 -2.22
CA SER A 42 23.82 -8.72 -2.01
C SER A 42 23.93 -9.89 -1.04
N TYR A 43 24.77 -10.86 -1.35
CA TYR A 43 25.16 -11.98 -0.50
C TYR A 43 26.70 -12.03 -0.46
N GLY A 44 27.32 -11.25 0.44
CA GLY A 44 28.78 -11.09 0.48
C GLY A 44 29.35 -10.59 -0.85
N TYR A 45 30.03 -11.47 -1.59
CA TYR A 45 30.68 -11.16 -2.87
C TYR A 45 29.77 -11.25 -4.10
N TYR A 46 28.51 -11.67 -3.98
CA TYR A 46 27.60 -11.87 -5.12
C TYR A 46 26.38 -10.95 -5.03
N VAL A 47 25.89 -10.45 -6.18
CA VAL A 47 24.69 -9.59 -6.25
C VAL A 47 23.72 -10.13 -7.29
N ASP A 48 22.54 -10.54 -6.83
CA ASP A 48 21.38 -10.82 -7.66
C ASP A 48 20.53 -9.55 -7.82
N TYR A 49 19.81 -9.40 -8.93
CA TYR A 49 18.75 -8.40 -9.04
C TYR A 49 17.50 -8.88 -9.78
N TYR A 50 16.35 -8.40 -9.30
CA TYR A 50 15.01 -8.88 -9.68
C TYR A 50 14.12 -7.75 -10.19
N GLN A 51 13.09 -8.09 -10.99
CA GLN A 51 12.06 -7.13 -11.43
C GLN A 51 10.99 -6.86 -10.35
N LYS A 52 10.86 -7.75 -9.38
CA LYS A 52 10.02 -7.65 -8.18
C LYS A 52 10.82 -8.22 -7.01
N GLN A 53 10.59 -7.74 -5.80
CA GLN A 53 11.14 -8.33 -4.58
C GLN A 53 10.80 -9.84 -4.53
N PRO A 54 11.77 -10.73 -4.26
CA PRO A 54 11.50 -12.15 -4.08
C PRO A 54 10.69 -12.39 -2.80
N ALA A 55 9.87 -13.45 -2.80
CA ALA A 55 9.19 -13.89 -1.57
C ALA A 55 10.21 -14.57 -0.65
N LYS A 56 10.14 -14.29 0.66
CA LYS A 56 11.11 -14.82 1.63
C LYS A 56 11.05 -16.34 1.81
N GLU A 57 9.89 -16.95 1.57
CA GLU A 57 9.70 -18.40 1.55
C GLU A 57 8.97 -18.83 0.27
N GLY A 58 9.55 -19.77 -0.47
CA GLY A 58 9.04 -20.27 -1.75
C GLY A 58 10.17 -20.62 -2.74
N PRO A 59 9.85 -21.15 -3.94
CA PRO A 59 10.84 -21.35 -4.99
C PRO A 59 11.42 -20.00 -5.41
N THR A 60 12.73 -19.84 -5.27
CA THR A 60 13.40 -18.54 -5.47
C THR A 60 13.09 -17.95 -6.83
N ALA A 61 12.59 -16.70 -6.81
CA ALA A 61 12.29 -15.98 -8.05
C ALA A 61 13.57 -15.87 -8.88
N LYS A 62 13.52 -16.22 -10.18
CA LYS A 62 14.73 -16.17 -11.02
C LYS A 62 15.25 -14.72 -11.09
N PRO A 63 16.54 -14.46 -10.82
CA PRO A 63 17.12 -13.14 -11.06
C PRO A 63 16.98 -12.71 -12.52
N LYS A 64 16.82 -11.40 -12.72
CA LYS A 64 16.88 -10.76 -14.04
C LYS A 64 18.32 -10.65 -14.56
N GLY A 65 19.28 -10.57 -13.64
CA GLY A 65 20.70 -10.75 -13.89
C GLY A 65 21.44 -10.81 -12.57
N SER A 66 22.70 -11.25 -12.63
CA SER A 66 23.52 -11.52 -11.45
C SER A 66 24.98 -11.18 -11.73
N PHE A 67 25.71 -10.63 -10.76
CA PHE A 67 27.12 -10.28 -10.93
C PHE A 67 27.97 -10.55 -9.68
N ASP A 68 29.25 -10.85 -9.92
CA ASP A 68 30.25 -11.14 -8.89
C ASP A 68 31.13 -9.90 -8.67
N LEU A 69 31.17 -9.42 -7.44
CA LEU A 69 31.89 -8.20 -7.05
C LEU A 69 33.41 -8.35 -7.21
N ARG A 70 33.94 -9.58 -7.09
CA ARG A 70 35.36 -9.90 -7.31
C ARG A 70 35.77 -9.76 -8.78
N ARG A 71 34.80 -9.65 -9.69
CA ARG A 71 34.98 -9.44 -11.14
C ARG A 71 34.71 -8.00 -11.57
N VAL A 72 34.49 -7.08 -10.63
CA VAL A 72 34.41 -5.63 -10.89
C VAL A 72 35.78 -5.13 -11.31
N THR A 73 35.87 -4.44 -12.45
CA THR A 73 37.11 -3.89 -13.02
C THR A 73 37.15 -2.36 -12.95
N SER A 74 36.02 -1.70 -12.68
CA SER A 74 35.97 -0.27 -12.38
C SER A 74 34.74 0.07 -11.56
N VAL A 75 34.89 0.89 -10.52
CA VAL A 75 33.80 1.67 -9.93
C VAL A 75 34.12 3.16 -10.06
N LYS A 76 33.16 3.96 -10.49
CA LYS A 76 33.30 5.42 -10.61
C LYS A 76 32.01 6.11 -10.19
N GLN A 77 32.08 7.32 -9.66
CA GLN A 77 30.90 8.20 -9.62
C GLN A 77 30.55 8.61 -11.06
N VAL A 78 29.27 8.82 -11.38
CA VAL A 78 28.89 9.31 -12.71
C VAL A 78 29.41 10.75 -12.87
N HIS A 79 30.37 10.92 -13.78
CA HIS A 79 31.12 12.16 -13.98
C HIS A 79 30.24 13.26 -14.61
N PRO A 80 30.52 14.58 -14.41
CA PRO A 80 29.61 15.68 -14.76
C PRO A 80 29.23 15.87 -16.24
N GLU A 81 29.64 14.99 -17.15
CA GLU A 81 29.21 15.00 -18.56
C GLU A 81 27.73 14.56 -18.72
N ASP A 82 27.19 13.80 -17.76
CA ASP A 82 25.75 13.55 -17.63
C ASP A 82 25.19 14.32 -16.43
N THR A 83 25.02 15.64 -16.59
CA THR A 83 24.40 16.53 -15.58
C THR A 83 22.94 16.18 -15.25
N SER A 84 22.37 15.16 -15.90
CA SER A 84 21.02 14.64 -15.63
C SER A 84 21.02 13.39 -14.73
N ALA A 85 22.19 12.86 -14.38
CA ALA A 85 22.34 11.75 -13.45
C ALA A 85 22.17 12.21 -11.98
N PRO A 86 21.56 11.37 -11.11
CA PRO A 86 21.51 11.63 -9.67
C PRO A 86 22.91 11.78 -9.05
N PRO A 87 23.11 12.64 -8.04
CA PRO A 87 24.43 12.89 -7.44
C PRO A 87 25.06 11.64 -6.80
N TYR A 88 24.24 10.65 -6.43
CA TYR A 88 24.67 9.39 -5.83
C TYR A 88 24.72 8.22 -6.83
N ALA A 89 24.52 8.48 -8.12
CA ALA A 89 24.71 7.48 -9.16
C ALA A 89 26.19 7.08 -9.29
N ILE A 90 26.43 5.77 -9.38
CA ILE A 90 27.72 5.18 -9.68
C ILE A 90 27.66 4.37 -10.97
N GLU A 91 28.82 4.18 -11.57
CA GLU A 91 29.06 3.27 -12.67
C GLU A 91 29.94 2.11 -12.18
N VAL A 92 29.48 0.89 -12.41
CA VAL A 92 30.17 -0.36 -12.07
C VAL A 92 30.39 -1.16 -13.35
N ILE A 93 31.63 -1.53 -13.63
CA ILE A 93 31.99 -2.36 -14.78
C ILE A 93 32.35 -3.76 -14.28
N VAL A 94 31.66 -4.79 -14.77
CA VAL A 94 31.89 -6.20 -14.41
C VAL A 94 32.12 -7.01 -15.68
N GLY A 95 33.35 -7.47 -15.89
CA GLY A 95 33.75 -8.08 -17.16
C GLY A 95 33.49 -7.13 -18.34
N ALA A 96 32.61 -7.53 -19.25
CA ALA A 96 32.20 -6.72 -20.40
C ALA A 96 31.00 -5.78 -20.15
N HIS A 97 30.32 -5.90 -19.01
CA HIS A 97 29.03 -5.24 -18.76
C HIS A 97 29.22 -3.95 -17.95
N LYS A 98 28.51 -2.89 -18.35
CA LYS A 98 28.54 -1.56 -17.71
C LYS A 98 27.18 -1.26 -17.09
N LEU A 99 27.14 -1.21 -15.76
CA LEU A 99 25.95 -0.97 -14.95
C LEU A 99 26.01 0.47 -14.40
N THR A 100 25.05 1.33 -14.75
CA THR A 100 24.86 2.60 -14.02
C THR A 100 23.74 2.41 -13.00
N ILE A 101 24.06 2.58 -11.72
CA ILE A 101 23.20 2.28 -10.58
C ILE A 101 23.09 3.53 -9.71
N ASP A 102 21.88 3.88 -9.32
CA ASP A 102 21.61 4.91 -8.33
C ASP A 102 20.81 4.33 -7.14
N PHE A 103 21.26 4.69 -5.94
CA PHE A 103 20.72 4.26 -4.66
C PHE A 103 19.78 5.30 -4.03
N GLY A 104 19.49 6.40 -4.73
CA GLY A 104 18.56 7.44 -4.29
C GLY A 104 19.21 8.51 -3.40
N TYR A 105 19.90 8.11 -2.34
CA TYR A 105 20.55 9.00 -1.37
C TYR A 105 21.94 8.49 -0.93
N LEU A 106 22.68 9.36 -0.22
CA LEU A 106 24.08 9.12 0.14
C LEU A 106 24.26 7.88 1.00
N ASP A 107 23.44 7.70 2.03
CA ASP A 107 23.68 6.70 3.08
C ASP A 107 23.38 5.29 2.60
N GLU A 108 22.39 5.11 1.72
CA GLU A 108 22.22 3.86 0.97
C GLU A 108 23.45 3.56 0.13
N ARG A 109 23.91 4.51 -0.72
CA ARG A 109 25.13 4.31 -1.53
C ARG A 109 26.31 3.89 -0.66
N SER A 110 26.50 4.56 0.49
CA SER A 110 27.58 4.26 1.43
C SER A 110 27.43 2.88 2.09
N ALA A 111 26.22 2.47 2.48
CA ALA A 111 25.96 1.17 3.09
C ALA A 111 26.09 0.00 2.09
N TRP A 112 25.63 0.18 0.85
CA TRP A 112 25.88 -0.79 -0.23
C TRP A 112 27.38 -0.90 -0.54
N LEU A 113 28.08 0.23 -0.68
CA LEU A 113 29.52 0.23 -0.95
C LEU A 113 30.36 -0.27 0.25
N LYS A 114 29.91 -0.12 1.51
CA LYS A 114 30.60 -0.69 2.68
C LYS A 114 30.75 -2.19 2.54
N ILE A 115 29.65 -2.89 2.25
CA ILE A 115 29.65 -4.34 2.03
C ILE A 115 30.41 -4.68 0.73
N TRP A 116 30.17 -3.97 -0.36
CA TRP A 116 30.82 -4.28 -1.64
C TRP A 116 32.34 -4.06 -1.63
N SER A 117 32.86 -3.14 -0.79
CA SER A 117 34.29 -2.86 -0.67
C SER A 117 35.12 -4.05 -0.15
N LEU A 118 34.48 -5.02 0.51
CA LEU A 118 35.12 -6.28 0.96
C LEU A 118 35.42 -7.22 -0.22
N ALA A 119 34.60 -7.18 -1.27
CA ALA A 119 34.65 -8.10 -2.39
C ALA A 119 35.22 -7.48 -3.68
N ILE A 120 35.14 -6.16 -3.85
CA ILE A 120 35.72 -5.44 -4.99
C ILE A 120 37.27 -5.51 -4.91
N PRO A 121 38.00 -5.82 -6.00
CA PRO A 121 39.45 -5.92 -5.95
C PRO A 121 40.15 -4.63 -5.49
N PRO A 122 41.25 -4.71 -4.70
CA PRO A 122 41.98 -3.55 -4.22
C PRO A 122 42.37 -2.57 -5.32
N GLY A 123 42.11 -1.28 -5.10
CA GLY A 123 42.38 -0.20 -6.07
C GLY A 123 41.31 0.01 -7.15
N VAL A 124 40.28 -0.84 -7.24
CA VAL A 124 39.17 -0.68 -8.20
C VAL A 124 38.09 0.29 -7.70
N LEU A 125 37.90 0.40 -6.39
CA LEU A 125 37.06 1.42 -5.74
C LEU A 125 37.91 2.67 -5.44
N PRO A 126 37.60 3.86 -6.00
CA PRO A 126 38.42 5.06 -5.80
C PRO A 126 38.29 5.62 -4.37
N PRO A 127 39.33 6.30 -3.83
CA PRO A 127 39.33 6.83 -2.46
C PRO A 127 38.14 7.74 -2.11
N GLU A 128 37.65 8.52 -3.08
CA GLU A 128 36.48 9.39 -2.94
C GLU A 128 35.18 8.63 -2.62
N LEU A 129 35.07 7.39 -3.10
CA LEU A 129 33.96 6.49 -2.78
C LEU A 129 34.29 5.58 -1.59
N ALA A 130 35.56 5.20 -1.39
CA ALA A 130 35.99 4.33 -0.30
C ALA A 130 36.05 5.03 1.08
N GLY A 131 36.26 6.35 1.10
CA GLY A 131 36.45 7.14 2.34
C GLY A 131 35.23 7.17 3.27
N ILE A 132 34.03 6.90 2.76
CA ILE A 132 32.77 6.85 3.52
C ILE A 132 32.41 5.40 3.92
N THR A 133 33.16 4.40 3.43
CA THR A 133 32.68 3.02 3.33
C THR A 133 33.63 1.99 3.94
N GLN A 134 34.50 2.40 4.86
CA GLN A 134 35.42 1.45 5.48
C GLN A 134 34.64 0.38 6.27
N PRO A 135 34.80 -0.93 5.97
CA PRO A 135 34.24 -1.97 6.80
C PRO A 135 35.04 -2.07 8.09
N ASP A 136 34.33 -2.19 9.21
CA ASP A 136 34.87 -2.49 10.53
C ASP A 136 35.48 -3.90 10.60
N ALA A 137 36.09 -4.24 11.74
CA ALA A 137 36.78 -5.52 11.90
C ALA A 137 35.82 -6.73 11.93
N GLU A 138 34.61 -6.55 12.46
CA GLU A 138 33.61 -7.61 12.57
C GLU A 138 33.09 -8.00 11.18
N LEU A 139 32.68 -7.02 10.38
CA LEU A 139 32.24 -7.22 9.00
C LEU A 139 33.34 -7.78 8.07
N ARG A 140 34.63 -7.56 8.39
CA ARG A 140 35.76 -8.21 7.70
C ARG A 140 35.90 -9.67 8.10
N ASN A 141 35.87 -9.97 9.40
CA ASN A 141 35.98 -11.34 9.90
C ASN A 141 34.85 -12.23 9.35
N ASP A 142 33.62 -11.73 9.32
CA ASP A 142 32.47 -12.39 8.69
C ASP A 142 32.70 -12.69 7.20
N PHE A 143 33.39 -11.80 6.49
CA PHE A 143 33.67 -11.95 5.06
C PHE A 143 34.82 -12.93 4.80
N GLU A 144 35.86 -12.90 5.63
CA GLU A 144 36.97 -13.86 5.59
C GLU A 144 36.50 -15.29 5.98
N ALA A 145 35.42 -15.41 6.75
CA ALA A 145 34.78 -16.69 7.09
C ALA A 145 33.99 -17.33 5.92
N LEU A 146 33.73 -16.62 4.82
CA LEU A 146 33.06 -17.17 3.63
C LEU A 146 33.98 -18.13 2.85
N THR A 147 33.96 -19.42 3.22
CA THR A 147 34.77 -20.47 2.57
C THR A 147 34.57 -20.51 1.06
N VAL A 148 35.67 -20.35 0.31
CA VAL A 148 35.64 -20.20 -1.16
C VAL A 148 35.60 -21.55 -1.86
N ASP A 149 34.39 -22.02 -2.18
CA ASP A 149 34.21 -23.15 -3.10
C ASP A 149 34.45 -22.67 -4.55
N GLN A 150 35.55 -23.13 -5.17
CA GLN A 150 35.93 -22.75 -6.54
C GLN A 150 35.37 -23.75 -7.57
N GLN A 151 34.14 -23.51 -8.04
CA GLN A 151 33.63 -24.16 -9.26
C GLN A 151 32.72 -23.22 -10.08
N GLU A 152 32.58 -23.53 -11.37
CA GLU A 152 32.40 -22.51 -12.42
C GLU A 152 30.95 -22.24 -12.88
N ASN A 153 30.84 -21.17 -13.69
CA ASN A 153 29.74 -20.81 -14.61
C ASN A 153 28.46 -20.17 -14.05
N PRO A 154 27.82 -19.27 -14.83
CA PRO A 154 28.41 -18.28 -15.74
C PRO A 154 27.90 -16.85 -15.44
N VAL A 155 28.52 -15.83 -16.05
CA VAL A 155 27.99 -14.45 -15.99
C VAL A 155 26.74 -14.36 -16.85
N ASN A 156 25.61 -13.93 -16.28
CA ASN A 156 24.39 -13.62 -17.03
C ASN A 156 23.90 -12.22 -16.63
N VAL A 157 24.20 -11.23 -17.48
CA VAL A 157 23.94 -9.81 -17.25
C VAL A 157 23.31 -9.21 -18.52
N ASP A 158 21.98 -9.28 -18.57
CA ASP A 158 21.08 -8.77 -19.62
C ASP A 158 21.33 -9.34 -21.05
N ASP A 159 20.52 -10.34 -21.46
CA ASP A 159 20.18 -10.55 -22.87
C ASP A 159 18.80 -9.92 -23.15
N ASP A 160 18.78 -8.73 -23.77
CA ASP A 160 17.61 -8.12 -24.43
C ASP A 160 18.01 -7.87 -25.92
N ASP A 161 17.51 -8.72 -26.83
CA ASP A 161 17.64 -8.71 -28.33
C ASP A 161 19.09 -8.88 -28.89
N GLU A 162 19.43 -9.68 -29.93
CA GLU A 162 18.85 -10.15 -31.21
C GLU A 162 19.53 -11.49 -31.63
N PRO A 163 19.20 -12.18 -32.75
CA PRO A 163 17.90 -12.44 -33.40
C PRO A 163 17.58 -13.96 -33.46
N VAL A 164 16.31 -14.35 -33.67
CA VAL A 164 15.94 -15.76 -33.97
C VAL A 164 15.41 -15.89 -35.39
N GLN A 165 15.89 -16.90 -36.13
CA GLN A 165 15.50 -17.16 -37.51
C GLN A 165 14.01 -17.53 -37.64
N GLN A 166 13.39 -17.09 -38.74
CA GLN A 166 11.99 -17.42 -39.03
C GLN A 166 11.80 -18.92 -39.26
N ILE A 167 10.94 -19.55 -38.46
CA ILE A 167 10.33 -20.84 -38.78
C ILE A 167 8.90 -20.53 -39.25
N GLU A 168 8.64 -20.71 -40.55
CA GLU A 168 7.30 -20.52 -41.11
C GLU A 168 6.35 -21.66 -40.74
N ALA A 169 5.04 -21.40 -40.86
CA ALA A 169 3.99 -22.32 -40.43
C ALA A 169 4.06 -23.67 -41.18
N HIS A 170 3.91 -24.77 -40.45
CA HIS A 170 4.03 -26.13 -41.00
C HIS A 170 2.90 -26.43 -42.01
N PRO A 171 3.20 -26.69 -43.30
CA PRO A 171 2.20 -26.92 -44.35
C PRO A 171 1.70 -28.38 -44.39
N GLY A 172 1.57 -29.02 -43.23
CA GLY A 172 1.11 -30.42 -43.09
C GLY A 172 -0.34 -30.51 -42.61
N PRO A 173 -1.06 -31.60 -42.93
CA PRO A 173 -2.45 -31.80 -42.47
C PRO A 173 -2.54 -31.84 -40.94
N GLU A 174 -3.65 -31.33 -40.39
CA GLU A 174 -3.86 -31.31 -38.94
C GLU A 174 -3.97 -32.75 -38.38
N THR A 175 -2.99 -33.15 -37.58
CA THR A 175 -2.91 -34.47 -36.94
C THR A 175 -3.02 -34.36 -35.42
N VAL A 176 -3.53 -35.40 -34.76
CA VAL A 176 -3.65 -35.44 -33.30
C VAL A 176 -2.27 -35.76 -32.68
N VAL A 177 -1.85 -34.92 -31.74
CA VAL A 177 -0.61 -35.08 -30.95
C VAL A 177 -0.89 -35.82 -29.64
N LYS A 178 -2.03 -35.52 -29.02
CA LYS A 178 -2.48 -36.17 -27.77
C LYS A 178 -4.00 -36.09 -27.67
N GLU A 179 -4.63 -37.19 -27.31
CA GLU A 179 -6.06 -37.25 -27.01
C GLU A 179 -6.35 -38.09 -25.77
N GLY A 180 -7.57 -37.96 -25.23
CA GLY A 180 -8.01 -38.63 -24.00
C GLY A 180 -8.98 -37.79 -23.18
N PHE A 181 -9.53 -38.38 -22.12
CA PHE A 181 -10.47 -37.69 -21.24
C PHE A 181 -9.77 -36.89 -20.15
N LEU A 182 -10.25 -35.66 -19.89
CA LEU A 182 -9.86 -34.87 -18.72
C LEU A 182 -11.11 -34.28 -18.03
N TRP A 183 -10.96 -34.00 -16.74
CA TRP A 183 -11.97 -33.30 -15.94
C TRP A 183 -11.80 -31.79 -16.09
N LYS A 184 -12.86 -31.08 -16.46
CA LYS A 184 -12.85 -29.63 -16.73
C LYS A 184 -13.83 -28.90 -15.81
N GLU A 185 -13.40 -27.76 -15.27
CA GLU A 185 -14.27 -26.84 -14.51
C GLU A 185 -15.13 -25.95 -15.44
N GLY A 186 -16.39 -25.71 -15.04
CA GLY A 186 -17.33 -24.80 -15.69
C GLY A 186 -17.11 -23.34 -15.29
N HIS A 187 -16.94 -22.45 -16.28
CA HIS A 187 -16.44 -21.08 -16.09
C HIS A 187 -17.34 -20.13 -15.27
N ARG A 188 -18.64 -20.44 -15.10
CA ARG A 188 -19.62 -19.61 -14.34
C ARG A 188 -20.08 -20.21 -13.01
N MET A 189 -20.21 -21.54 -12.92
CA MET A 189 -20.81 -22.24 -11.76
C MET A 189 -19.84 -23.22 -11.08
N HIS A 190 -18.56 -23.24 -11.50
CA HIS A 190 -17.49 -24.08 -10.97
C HIS A 190 -17.76 -25.60 -10.88
N SER A 191 -18.79 -26.10 -11.58
CA SER A 191 -19.11 -27.52 -11.69
C SER A 191 -18.10 -28.26 -12.58
N TRP A 192 -17.65 -29.43 -12.15
CA TRP A 192 -16.68 -30.25 -12.87
C TRP A 192 -17.37 -31.28 -13.79
N ARG A 193 -16.83 -31.50 -14.99
CA ARG A 193 -17.32 -32.49 -15.97
C ARG A 193 -16.17 -33.16 -16.71
N LYS A 194 -16.24 -34.48 -16.90
CA LYS A 194 -15.33 -35.22 -17.78
C LYS A 194 -15.65 -34.87 -19.25
N ARG A 195 -14.61 -34.64 -20.05
CA ARG A 195 -14.67 -34.23 -21.46
C ARG A 195 -13.53 -34.89 -22.23
N TYR A 196 -13.76 -35.26 -23.48
CA TYR A 196 -12.69 -35.77 -24.35
C TYR A 196 -11.94 -34.60 -24.98
N PHE A 197 -10.61 -34.57 -24.87
CA PHE A 197 -9.75 -33.53 -25.43
C PHE A 197 -8.93 -34.08 -26.60
N ARG A 198 -8.71 -33.27 -27.63
CA ARG A 198 -7.82 -33.52 -28.77
C ARG A 198 -6.89 -32.32 -28.95
N LEU A 199 -5.59 -32.51 -28.71
CA LEU A 199 -4.53 -31.56 -29.04
C LEU A 199 -3.98 -31.90 -30.43
N THR A 200 -3.88 -30.92 -31.32
CA THR A 200 -3.38 -31.11 -32.69
C THR A 200 -2.02 -30.47 -32.95
N THR A 201 -1.34 -30.92 -34.00
CA THR A 201 -0.02 -30.41 -34.44
C THR A 201 -0.01 -28.93 -34.81
N TRP A 202 -1.19 -28.32 -35.02
CA TRP A 202 -1.36 -26.88 -35.25
C TRP A 202 -1.52 -26.07 -33.95
N GLY A 203 -1.36 -26.69 -32.77
CA GLY A 203 -1.51 -26.01 -31.48
C GLY A 203 -2.95 -25.70 -31.09
N ASN A 204 -3.94 -26.40 -31.65
CA ASN A 204 -5.34 -26.31 -31.24
C ASN A 204 -5.66 -27.39 -30.21
N LEU A 205 -6.21 -27.00 -29.06
CA LEU A 205 -6.82 -27.90 -28.09
C LEU A 205 -8.35 -27.84 -28.25
N LYS A 206 -8.92 -28.87 -28.86
CA LYS A 206 -10.38 -29.03 -29.04
C LYS A 206 -10.92 -29.93 -27.92
N TYR A 207 -12.13 -29.70 -27.43
CA TYR A 207 -12.79 -30.66 -26.53
C TYR A 207 -14.24 -30.93 -26.88
N TYR A 208 -14.70 -32.14 -26.56
CA TYR A 208 -15.93 -32.76 -27.01
C TYR A 208 -16.75 -33.24 -25.79
N GLU A 209 -18.02 -33.60 -25.98
CA GLU A 209 -18.82 -34.20 -24.89
C GLU A 209 -18.26 -35.59 -24.54
N ASP A 210 -18.00 -36.38 -25.58
CA ASP A 210 -17.44 -37.73 -25.60
C ASP A 210 -16.53 -37.92 -26.83
N GLU A 211 -16.01 -39.13 -27.05
CA GLU A 211 -15.08 -39.46 -28.13
C GLU A 211 -15.75 -39.59 -29.51
N THR A 212 -17.04 -39.93 -29.55
CA THR A 212 -17.85 -40.17 -30.76
C THR A 212 -18.55 -38.91 -31.28
N SER A 213 -18.58 -37.83 -30.48
CA SER A 213 -19.07 -36.50 -30.86
C SER A 213 -18.38 -35.96 -32.11
N ALA A 214 -19.15 -35.76 -33.19
CA ALA A 214 -18.63 -35.24 -34.46
C ALA A 214 -18.11 -33.80 -34.39
N GLU A 215 -18.66 -32.95 -33.52
CA GLU A 215 -18.29 -31.54 -33.38
C GLU A 215 -17.76 -31.21 -31.97
N PRO A 216 -16.73 -30.35 -31.85
CA PRO A 216 -16.20 -29.91 -30.57
C PRO A 216 -17.14 -28.91 -29.88
N LYS A 217 -17.16 -28.94 -28.55
CA LYS A 217 -17.84 -27.97 -27.69
C LYS A 217 -17.11 -26.63 -27.59
N ASP A 218 -15.79 -26.62 -27.81
CA ASP A 218 -14.94 -25.42 -27.84
C ASP A 218 -13.61 -25.72 -28.57
N LEU A 219 -12.95 -24.67 -29.06
CA LEU A 219 -11.62 -24.73 -29.70
C LEU A 219 -10.72 -23.69 -29.05
N ILE A 220 -9.67 -24.17 -28.37
CA ILE A 220 -8.71 -23.35 -27.64
C ILE A 220 -7.40 -23.28 -28.45
N PRO A 221 -7.08 -22.16 -29.11
CA PRO A 221 -5.76 -21.96 -29.72
C PRO A 221 -4.73 -21.71 -28.61
N LEU A 222 -3.61 -22.44 -28.63
CA LEU A 222 -2.62 -22.40 -27.55
C LEU A 222 -1.48 -21.39 -27.76
N GLY A 223 -1.20 -20.97 -29.00
CA GLY A 223 -0.08 -20.05 -29.26
C GLY A 223 -0.24 -18.74 -28.50
N GLY A 224 0.77 -18.36 -27.69
CA GLY A 224 0.73 -17.21 -26.80
C GLY A 224 -0.06 -17.42 -25.49
N SER A 225 -0.42 -18.66 -25.14
CA SER A 225 -1.04 -18.98 -23.84
C SER A 225 0.00 -19.24 -22.74
N ALA A 226 -0.45 -19.27 -21.49
CA ALA A 226 0.36 -19.66 -20.34
C ALA A 226 -0.30 -20.83 -19.58
N VAL A 227 0.47 -21.86 -19.29
CA VAL A 227 0.06 -22.99 -18.43
C VAL A 227 0.61 -22.76 -17.02
N TYR A 228 -0.29 -22.69 -16.04
CA TYR A 228 0.03 -22.49 -14.62
C TYR A 228 -0.42 -23.70 -13.80
N VAL A 229 0.42 -24.19 -12.90
CA VAL A 229 0.01 -25.13 -11.85
C VAL A 229 -0.39 -24.29 -10.62
N PRO A 230 -1.60 -24.44 -10.06
CA PRO A 230 -2.02 -23.69 -8.89
C PRO A 230 -1.42 -24.29 -7.60
N ASN A 231 -0.84 -23.43 -6.75
CA ASN A 231 -0.22 -23.83 -5.46
C ASN A 231 -1.20 -24.41 -4.42
N LYS A 232 -2.51 -24.45 -4.71
CA LYS A 232 -3.52 -25.20 -3.97
C LYS A 232 -4.44 -25.89 -4.98
N THR A 233 -4.42 -27.21 -5.04
CA THR A 233 -5.43 -28.02 -5.73
C THR A 233 -6.54 -28.40 -4.73
N ARG A 234 -7.79 -28.58 -5.19
CA ARG A 234 -8.87 -29.08 -4.32
C ARG A 234 -8.67 -30.58 -4.11
N ALA A 235 -8.92 -31.08 -2.90
CA ALA A 235 -8.74 -32.50 -2.55
C ALA A 235 -9.46 -33.48 -3.51
N SER A 236 -10.61 -33.09 -4.08
CA SER A 236 -11.38 -33.88 -5.04
C SER A 236 -10.77 -33.95 -6.46
N TYR A 237 -9.89 -33.00 -6.82
CA TYR A 237 -9.18 -32.94 -8.10
C TYR A 237 -7.73 -32.47 -7.85
N PRO A 238 -6.90 -33.31 -7.21
CA PRO A 238 -5.60 -32.91 -6.67
C PRO A 238 -4.53 -32.66 -7.75
N HIS A 239 -4.84 -32.95 -9.02
CA HIS A 239 -3.94 -32.82 -10.16
C HIS A 239 -4.37 -31.70 -11.14
N ALA A 240 -5.29 -30.83 -10.70
CA ALA A 240 -5.80 -29.73 -11.49
C ALA A 240 -4.72 -28.68 -11.83
N PHE A 241 -4.66 -28.27 -13.09
CA PHE A 241 -3.84 -27.17 -13.61
C PHE A 241 -4.71 -26.14 -14.34
N ARG A 242 -4.16 -24.94 -14.56
CA ARG A 242 -4.85 -23.81 -15.20
C ARG A 242 -4.17 -23.47 -16.52
N LEU A 243 -4.91 -23.59 -17.62
CA LEU A 243 -4.56 -22.97 -18.90
C LEU A 243 -5.15 -21.56 -18.92
N GLN A 244 -4.34 -20.56 -19.24
CA GLN A 244 -4.74 -19.16 -19.29
C GLN A 244 -4.38 -18.56 -20.66
N LEU A 245 -5.38 -18.01 -21.34
CA LEU A 245 -5.27 -17.43 -22.67
C LEU A 245 -5.32 -15.92 -22.55
N ASP A 246 -4.28 -15.24 -23.05
CA ASP A 246 -4.33 -13.79 -23.23
C ASP A 246 -5.00 -13.49 -24.57
N VAL A 247 -6.22 -12.93 -24.52
CA VAL A 247 -7.02 -12.63 -25.70
C VAL A 247 -6.71 -11.21 -26.17
N ALA A 248 -6.62 -10.99 -27.49
CA ALA A 248 -6.49 -9.65 -28.05
C ALA A 248 -7.65 -8.75 -27.53
N ARG A 249 -7.29 -7.57 -27.00
CA ARG A 249 -8.07 -6.66 -26.10
C ARG A 249 -7.80 -6.80 -24.59
N GLY A 250 -6.99 -7.76 -24.14
CA GLY A 250 -6.50 -7.84 -22.76
C GLY A 250 -7.39 -8.61 -21.78
N GLU A 251 -8.52 -9.14 -22.25
CA GLU A 251 -9.31 -10.11 -21.47
C GLU A 251 -8.55 -11.44 -21.36
N LYS A 252 -8.53 -12.02 -20.15
CA LYS A 252 -7.77 -13.25 -19.85
C LYS A 252 -8.73 -14.41 -19.60
N HIS A 253 -8.86 -15.32 -20.58
CA HIS A 253 -9.72 -16.50 -20.46
C HIS A 253 -9.02 -17.60 -19.66
N LYS A 254 -9.68 -18.15 -18.62
CA LYS A 254 -9.12 -19.19 -17.74
C LYS A 254 -9.89 -20.51 -17.87
N TYR A 255 -9.15 -21.59 -18.12
CA TYR A 255 -9.63 -22.96 -18.16
C TYR A 255 -8.91 -23.74 -17.06
N ILE A 256 -9.66 -24.41 -16.17
CA ILE A 256 -9.09 -25.29 -15.14
C ILE A 256 -9.44 -26.73 -15.51
N ILE A 257 -8.42 -27.59 -15.55
CA ILE A 257 -8.45 -28.94 -16.12
C ILE A 257 -7.63 -29.87 -15.21
N SER A 258 -8.07 -31.10 -14.98
CA SER A 258 -7.35 -32.14 -14.23
C SER A 258 -7.36 -33.45 -15.03
N GLY A 259 -6.23 -34.15 -15.05
CA GLY A 259 -6.22 -35.59 -15.34
C GLY A 259 -6.71 -36.39 -14.13
N GLU A 260 -6.86 -37.69 -14.33
CA GLU A 260 -7.24 -38.67 -13.30
C GLU A 260 -6.02 -39.11 -12.47
N SER A 261 -4.80 -38.80 -12.93
CA SER A 261 -3.55 -38.98 -12.19
C SER A 261 -2.59 -37.79 -12.33
N ALA A 262 -1.61 -37.70 -11.43
CA ALA A 262 -0.53 -36.71 -11.49
C ALA A 262 0.29 -36.86 -12.79
N ALA A 263 0.66 -38.08 -13.15
CA ALA A 263 1.46 -38.38 -14.34
C ALA A 263 0.72 -38.02 -15.64
N GLU A 264 -0.57 -38.32 -15.74
CA GLU A 264 -1.40 -37.87 -16.86
C GLU A 264 -1.47 -36.34 -16.94
N SER A 265 -1.73 -35.68 -15.82
CA SER A 265 -1.86 -34.23 -15.75
C SER A 265 -0.54 -33.53 -16.12
N GLN A 266 0.60 -34.07 -15.68
CA GLN A 266 1.94 -33.60 -16.03
C GLN A 266 2.26 -33.85 -17.51
N SER A 267 1.88 -35.00 -18.06
CA SER A 267 2.02 -35.31 -19.49
C SER A 267 1.21 -34.35 -20.37
N TRP A 268 -0.02 -34.02 -19.97
CA TRP A 268 -0.82 -32.99 -20.65
C TRP A 268 -0.24 -31.58 -20.47
N GLN A 269 0.25 -31.20 -19.29
CA GLN A 269 0.92 -29.90 -19.09
C GLN A 269 2.15 -29.75 -19.98
N GLN A 270 3.00 -30.78 -20.07
CA GLN A 270 4.18 -30.78 -20.95
C GLN A 270 3.79 -30.65 -22.43
N ALA A 271 2.81 -31.43 -22.89
CA ALA A 271 2.31 -31.35 -24.26
C ALA A 271 1.72 -29.97 -24.57
N LEU A 272 0.96 -29.37 -23.65
CA LEU A 272 0.37 -28.04 -23.84
C LEU A 272 1.43 -26.93 -23.83
N LEU A 273 2.44 -27.01 -22.94
CA LEU A 273 3.54 -26.05 -22.86
C LEU A 273 4.35 -25.98 -24.16
N GLN A 274 4.52 -27.11 -24.85
CA GLN A 274 5.25 -27.17 -26.13
C GLN A 274 4.60 -26.31 -27.23
N PHE A 275 3.26 -26.24 -27.28
CA PHE A 275 2.54 -25.38 -28.23
C PHE A 275 2.21 -23.99 -27.67
N ALA A 276 2.19 -23.82 -26.34
CA ALA A 276 2.02 -22.51 -25.69
C ALA A 276 3.17 -21.54 -26.00
N ALA A 277 4.39 -22.07 -26.14
CA ALA A 277 5.59 -21.32 -26.51
C ALA A 277 5.62 -20.82 -27.97
N LEU A 278 4.67 -21.24 -28.82
CA LEU A 278 4.58 -20.79 -30.21
C LEU A 278 3.83 -19.44 -30.31
N PRO A 279 4.19 -18.55 -31.25
CA PRO A 279 3.45 -17.32 -31.48
C PRO A 279 2.03 -17.60 -31.99
N ALA A 280 1.05 -16.79 -31.57
CA ALA A 280 -0.35 -16.97 -31.94
C ALA A 280 -0.59 -16.90 -33.47
N PRO A 281 -1.21 -17.90 -34.11
CA PRO A 281 -1.44 -17.89 -35.56
C PRO A 281 -2.36 -16.74 -36.01
N ARG A 282 -1.91 -15.99 -37.03
CA ARG A 282 -2.55 -14.76 -37.51
C ARG A 282 -4.00 -14.95 -38.01
N GLU A 283 -4.38 -16.14 -38.44
CA GLU A 283 -5.70 -16.42 -39.03
C GLU A 283 -6.83 -16.71 -38.01
N THR A 284 -6.50 -16.86 -36.73
CA THR A 284 -7.47 -17.21 -35.67
C THR A 284 -8.63 -16.23 -35.49
N GLN A 285 -8.55 -15.01 -36.04
CA GLN A 285 -9.65 -14.04 -36.05
C GLN A 285 -10.85 -14.46 -36.91
N SER A 286 -10.66 -15.33 -37.91
CA SER A 286 -11.76 -15.80 -38.76
C SER A 286 -12.59 -16.91 -38.08
N ALA A 287 -11.92 -17.92 -37.51
CA ALA A 287 -12.57 -19.09 -36.91
C ALA A 287 -13.56 -18.71 -35.78
N ARG A 288 -13.24 -17.71 -34.96
CA ARG A 288 -14.14 -17.22 -33.89
C ARG A 288 -15.44 -16.60 -34.39
N LYS A 289 -15.53 -16.13 -35.65
CA LYS A 289 -16.79 -15.60 -36.20
C LYS A 289 -17.78 -16.70 -36.60
N GLY A 290 -17.30 -17.88 -37.01
CA GLY A 290 -18.18 -18.99 -37.39
C GLY A 290 -18.96 -19.56 -36.21
N PHE A 291 -18.28 -19.83 -35.10
CA PHE A 291 -18.85 -20.54 -33.95
C PHE A 291 -19.82 -19.72 -33.06
N LEU A 292 -19.85 -18.39 -33.20
CA LEU A 292 -20.69 -17.50 -32.38
C LEU A 292 -21.98 -17.05 -33.09
N SER A 293 -22.33 -17.63 -34.26
CA SER A 293 -23.40 -17.12 -35.14
C SER A 293 -24.54 -18.13 -35.39
N SER A 294 -25.18 -18.64 -34.32
CA SER A 294 -26.39 -19.47 -34.42
C SER A 294 -27.48 -19.13 -33.38
N LYS A 295 -28.13 -17.98 -33.60
CA LYS A 295 -29.51 -17.59 -33.20
C LYS A 295 -30.05 -18.00 -31.80
N ALA A 296 -30.38 -16.97 -31.02
CA ALA A 296 -31.66 -16.90 -30.32
C ALA A 296 -32.24 -15.47 -30.46
N THR A 297 -33.53 -15.36 -30.78
CA THR A 297 -34.21 -14.07 -31.05
C THR A 297 -34.69 -13.42 -29.75
N PRO A 298 -34.62 -12.09 -29.57
CA PRO A 298 -35.18 -11.43 -28.39
C PRO A 298 -36.71 -11.60 -28.31
N MET A 299 -37.21 -11.96 -27.12
CA MET A 299 -38.64 -11.90 -26.79
C MET A 299 -39.04 -10.48 -26.32
N PRO A 300 -40.30 -10.05 -26.54
CA PRO A 300 -40.80 -8.77 -26.05
C PRO A 300 -41.04 -8.77 -24.53
N PRO A 301 -41.08 -7.60 -23.87
CA PRO A 301 -41.38 -7.49 -22.45
C PRO A 301 -42.83 -7.86 -22.12
N PRO A 302 -43.10 -8.41 -20.92
CA PRO A 302 -44.47 -8.68 -20.45
C PRO A 302 -45.23 -7.37 -20.19
N ARG A 303 -46.57 -7.42 -20.33
CA ARG A 303 -47.46 -6.28 -20.11
C ARG A 303 -47.85 -6.11 -18.64
N VAL A 304 -48.16 -4.87 -18.27
CA VAL A 304 -48.81 -4.52 -17.00
C VAL A 304 -50.27 -5.01 -17.00
N SER A 305 -50.75 -5.44 -15.83
CA SER A 305 -52.18 -5.59 -15.51
C SER A 305 -52.45 -4.96 -14.14
N THR A 306 -53.52 -4.17 -14.05
CA THR A 306 -53.99 -3.48 -12.83
C THR A 306 -55.13 -4.25 -12.17
N GLU A 307 -55.24 -4.24 -10.83
CA GLU A 307 -56.46 -3.80 -10.10
C GLU A 307 -56.37 -3.86 -8.55
N TRP A 308 -56.69 -2.71 -7.94
CA TRP A 308 -57.33 -2.40 -6.64
C TRP A 308 -57.48 -3.39 -5.47
N GLY A 309 -57.18 -2.89 -4.24
CA GLY A 309 -57.73 -3.40 -2.96
C GLY A 309 -57.03 -2.85 -1.69
N GLY A 310 -57.79 -2.29 -0.73
CA GLY A 310 -57.35 -1.79 0.59
C GLY A 310 -58.51 -1.09 1.32
N PRO A 311 -58.35 -0.36 2.46
CA PRO A 311 -57.20 -0.16 3.37
C PRO A 311 -57.56 -0.69 4.79
N PRO A 312 -57.06 -0.19 5.94
CA PRO A 312 -55.88 0.63 6.30
C PRO A 312 -54.93 -0.15 7.26
N VAL A 313 -53.94 0.37 8.02
CA VAL A 313 -53.36 1.70 8.38
C VAL A 313 -51.83 1.48 8.57
N GLY A 314 -50.89 2.44 8.54
CA GLY A 314 -50.92 3.90 8.34
C GLY A 314 -50.88 4.70 9.66
N PRO A 315 -50.11 5.81 9.79
CA PRO A 315 -49.07 6.39 8.91
C PRO A 315 -47.68 5.81 9.31
N SER A 316 -46.47 6.37 9.11
CA SER A 316 -45.87 7.57 8.46
C SER A 316 -44.54 7.10 7.82
N PRO A 317 -44.01 7.69 6.72
CA PRO A 317 -42.99 8.76 6.81
C PRO A 317 -43.05 9.79 5.62
N PRO A 318 -41.98 10.27 4.93
CA PRO A 318 -41.66 11.70 4.90
C PRO A 318 -41.77 12.39 3.52
N ILE A 319 -41.47 13.70 3.50
CA ILE A 319 -41.58 14.59 2.33
C ILE A 319 -40.49 14.29 1.28
N ARG A 320 -40.87 14.27 0.00
CA ARG A 320 -39.94 14.22 -1.15
C ARG A 320 -39.46 15.61 -1.54
N VAL A 321 -38.15 15.75 -1.78
CA VAL A 321 -37.58 16.84 -2.60
C VAL A 321 -37.55 16.40 -4.07
N SER A 322 -37.76 17.34 -5.00
CA SER A 322 -37.85 17.09 -6.44
C SER A 322 -36.49 16.77 -7.09
N ASN A 323 -36.45 15.74 -7.92
CA ASN A 323 -35.21 15.22 -8.53
C ASN A 323 -34.86 15.91 -9.86
N ASP A 324 -34.82 17.25 -9.85
CA ASP A 324 -34.45 18.10 -11.00
C ASP A 324 -33.01 18.63 -10.90
N GLY A 325 -32.11 17.78 -10.39
CA GLY A 325 -30.67 18.06 -10.36
C GLY A 325 -30.06 17.92 -11.76
N GLN A 326 -29.62 19.03 -12.35
CA GLN A 326 -28.78 18.98 -13.55
C GLN A 326 -27.49 18.22 -13.22
N GLY A 327 -27.20 17.15 -13.98
CA GLY A 327 -26.01 16.34 -13.74
C GLY A 327 -24.73 17.15 -13.96
N ALA A 328 -24.02 17.47 -12.87
CA ALA A 328 -22.72 18.12 -12.94
C ALA A 328 -21.73 17.23 -13.70
N ALA A 329 -21.39 17.63 -14.92
CA ALA A 329 -20.49 16.86 -15.78
C ALA A 329 -19.06 16.93 -15.24
N PHE A 330 -18.51 15.78 -14.82
CA PHE A 330 -17.12 15.67 -14.36
C PHE A 330 -16.15 16.18 -15.44
N SER A 331 -15.51 17.32 -15.18
CA SER A 331 -14.62 18.00 -16.14
C SER A 331 -13.28 17.27 -16.25
N LYS A 332 -13.14 16.38 -17.26
CA LYS A 332 -11.87 15.71 -17.62
C LYS A 332 -10.88 16.63 -18.35
N GLY A 333 -10.81 17.90 -17.96
CA GLY A 333 -9.92 18.93 -18.49
C GLY A 333 -9.85 20.13 -17.52
N GLY A 334 -8.85 20.99 -17.72
CA GLY A 334 -8.57 22.14 -16.84
C GLY A 334 -9.71 23.16 -16.73
N LEU A 335 -9.59 24.08 -15.76
CA LEU A 335 -10.64 25.00 -15.32
C LEU A 335 -10.84 26.16 -16.32
N GLY A 336 -11.43 25.83 -17.47
CA GLY A 336 -11.55 26.70 -18.63
C GLY A 336 -12.15 28.07 -18.34
N GLY A 337 -11.55 29.10 -18.96
CA GLY A 337 -11.90 30.51 -18.79
C GLY A 337 -10.71 31.31 -18.26
N ALA A 338 -10.52 32.53 -18.77
CA ALA A 338 -9.56 33.46 -18.18
C ALA A 338 -10.09 33.98 -16.84
N HIS A 339 -9.24 34.08 -15.83
CA HIS A 339 -9.62 34.58 -14.50
C HIS A 339 -9.97 36.07 -14.60
N THR A 340 -11.26 36.40 -14.46
CA THR A 340 -11.78 37.77 -14.60
C THR A 340 -11.56 38.55 -13.31
N PRO A 341 -11.06 39.80 -13.34
CA PRO A 341 -10.90 40.63 -12.14
C PRO A 341 -12.21 40.72 -11.34
N GLY A 342 -12.15 40.38 -10.05
CA GLY A 342 -13.32 40.34 -9.15
C GLY A 342 -14.04 38.99 -9.09
N SER A 343 -13.56 37.94 -9.77
CA SER A 343 -14.00 36.56 -9.51
C SER A 343 -13.29 35.94 -8.31
N LYS A 344 -13.88 34.88 -7.72
CA LYS A 344 -13.37 34.20 -6.52
C LYS A 344 -12.02 33.52 -6.79
N ARG A 345 -11.18 33.41 -5.75
CA ARG A 345 -9.95 32.60 -5.79
C ARG A 345 -10.30 31.13 -5.99
N ARG A 346 -9.68 30.49 -6.97
CA ARG A 346 -9.82 29.06 -7.23
C ARG A 346 -8.81 28.28 -6.37
N VAL A 347 -9.33 27.66 -5.33
CA VAL A 347 -8.55 26.91 -4.33
C VAL A 347 -8.81 25.41 -4.51
N MET A 348 -7.77 24.62 -4.77
CA MET A 348 -7.90 23.16 -4.79
C MET A 348 -7.14 22.49 -3.65
N VAL A 349 -7.78 21.50 -3.01
CA VAL A 349 -7.17 20.62 -2.00
C VAL A 349 -6.80 19.28 -2.63
N LEU A 350 -5.51 18.95 -2.69
CA LEU A 350 -5.02 17.59 -2.97
C LEU A 350 -4.92 16.80 -1.66
N GLY A 351 -5.27 15.51 -1.71
CA GLY A 351 -5.48 14.73 -0.48
C GLY A 351 -6.83 15.03 0.19
N SER A 352 -7.78 15.60 -0.56
CA SER A 352 -9.13 16.00 -0.13
C SER A 352 -9.95 14.95 0.61
N THR A 353 -9.57 13.67 0.56
CA THR A 353 -10.29 12.53 1.12
C THR A 353 -9.78 12.08 2.49
N GLY A 354 -8.64 12.62 2.95
CA GLY A 354 -8.11 12.36 4.30
C GLY A 354 -8.57 13.43 5.29
N ASN A 355 -8.39 13.18 6.59
CA ASN A 355 -8.96 13.96 7.70
C ASN A 355 -8.71 15.48 7.56
N VAL A 356 -7.44 15.88 7.38
CA VAL A 356 -7.06 17.29 7.17
C VAL A 356 -7.65 17.87 5.88
N GLY A 357 -7.73 17.07 4.81
CA GLY A 357 -8.32 17.48 3.54
C GLY A 357 -9.81 17.77 3.65
N GLN A 358 -10.57 16.89 4.31
CA GLN A 358 -12.00 17.08 4.58
C GLN A 358 -12.25 18.30 5.49
N ALA A 359 -11.48 18.47 6.55
CA ALA A 359 -11.58 19.64 7.43
C ALA A 359 -11.26 20.96 6.67
N THR A 360 -10.25 20.96 5.81
CA THR A 360 -9.91 22.13 4.97
C THR A 360 -11.05 22.46 4.00
N LEU A 361 -11.65 21.46 3.36
CA LEU A 361 -12.83 21.66 2.50
C LEU A 361 -14.05 22.20 3.27
N HIS A 362 -14.30 21.67 4.48
CA HIS A 362 -15.37 22.15 5.36
C HIS A 362 -15.25 23.66 5.63
N TRP A 363 -14.11 24.10 6.16
CA TRP A 363 -13.91 25.52 6.48
C TRP A 363 -13.83 26.42 5.26
N LEU A 364 -13.26 25.96 4.13
CA LEU A 364 -13.29 26.70 2.86
C LEU A 364 -14.73 26.98 2.39
N THR A 365 -15.63 25.98 2.45
CA THR A 365 -17.04 26.18 2.05
C THR A 365 -17.86 26.95 3.10
N GLN A 366 -17.63 26.72 4.38
CA GLN A 366 -18.44 27.29 5.46
C GLN A 366 -18.07 28.75 5.77
N LYS A 367 -16.77 29.07 5.91
CA LYS A 367 -16.29 30.42 6.25
C LYS A 367 -15.88 31.25 5.02
N HIS A 368 -15.41 30.63 3.93
CA HIS A 368 -14.74 31.33 2.84
C HIS A 368 -15.39 31.22 1.45
N SER A 369 -16.57 30.59 1.31
CA SER A 369 -17.26 30.44 0.02
C SER A 369 -17.70 31.74 -0.64
N SER A 370 -17.63 32.89 0.04
CA SER A 370 -17.78 34.22 -0.54
C SER A 370 -16.58 34.64 -1.41
N VAL A 371 -15.36 34.26 -1.00
CA VAL A 371 -14.08 34.66 -1.63
C VAL A 371 -13.39 33.52 -2.39
N CYS A 372 -13.72 32.26 -2.08
CA CYS A 372 -13.13 31.05 -2.69
C CYS A 372 -14.14 30.25 -3.53
N GLU A 373 -13.68 29.76 -4.68
CA GLU A 373 -14.28 28.66 -5.45
C GLU A 373 -13.48 27.40 -5.13
N THR A 374 -14.10 26.42 -4.48
CA THR A 374 -13.40 25.31 -3.79
C THR A 374 -13.47 24.00 -4.58
N PHE A 375 -12.30 23.46 -4.90
CA PHE A 375 -12.13 22.22 -5.66
C PHE A 375 -11.56 21.09 -4.79
N ALA A 376 -12.16 19.91 -4.88
CA ALA A 376 -11.74 18.71 -4.17
C ALA A 376 -10.97 17.78 -5.13
N GLY A 377 -9.64 17.84 -5.08
CA GLY A 377 -8.77 17.02 -5.92
C GLY A 377 -8.65 15.60 -5.37
N THR A 378 -9.22 14.63 -6.08
CA THR A 378 -9.20 13.20 -5.72
C THR A 378 -9.11 12.30 -6.95
N ARG A 379 -8.48 11.14 -6.80
CA ARG A 379 -8.33 10.15 -7.88
C ARG A 379 -9.66 9.56 -8.34
N HIS A 380 -10.66 9.50 -7.45
CA HIS A 380 -11.93 8.79 -7.67
C HIS A 380 -13.14 9.59 -7.16
N PRO A 381 -13.47 10.75 -7.79
CA PRO A 381 -14.54 11.62 -7.30
C PRO A 381 -15.91 10.94 -7.22
N GLY A 382 -16.23 10.05 -8.16
CA GLY A 382 -17.49 9.29 -8.16
C GLY A 382 -17.57 8.12 -7.17
N ARG A 383 -16.65 8.02 -6.20
CA ARG A 383 -16.65 6.96 -5.16
C ARG A 383 -16.72 7.50 -3.72
N ILE A 384 -16.75 8.82 -3.54
CA ILE A 384 -16.54 9.46 -2.24
C ILE A 384 -17.56 10.59 -2.10
N ARG A 385 -18.31 10.60 -0.99
CA ARG A 385 -19.16 11.73 -0.63
C ARG A 385 -18.26 12.87 -0.18
N LEU A 386 -18.38 14.04 -0.82
CA LEU A 386 -17.61 15.23 -0.49
C LEU A 386 -18.46 16.21 0.34
N VAL A 387 -17.77 17.14 1.00
CA VAL A 387 -18.34 18.33 1.63
C VAL A 387 -19.21 19.09 0.62
N GLU A 388 -20.41 19.48 1.05
CA GLU A 388 -21.34 20.27 0.23
C GLU A 388 -20.74 21.62 -0.17
N GLY A 389 -20.97 22.04 -1.42
CA GLY A 389 -20.37 23.26 -1.99
C GLY A 389 -18.96 23.08 -2.59
N CYS A 390 -18.33 21.90 -2.45
CA CYS A 390 -17.07 21.59 -3.12
C CYS A 390 -17.29 21.01 -4.53
N ILE A 391 -16.44 21.40 -5.48
CA ILE A 391 -16.44 20.88 -6.86
C ILE A 391 -15.48 19.67 -6.95
N PRO A 392 -15.96 18.44 -7.22
CA PRO A 392 -15.09 17.27 -7.42
C PRO A 392 -14.23 17.39 -8.68
N ILE A 393 -12.92 17.17 -8.56
CA ILE A 393 -11.98 17.09 -9.68
C ILE A 393 -11.23 15.75 -9.64
N GLU A 394 -11.16 15.07 -10.80
CA GLU A 394 -10.36 13.86 -11.00
C GLU A 394 -8.87 14.22 -11.09
N ALA A 395 -8.19 14.22 -9.93
CA ALA A 395 -6.79 14.63 -9.78
C ALA A 395 -5.94 13.48 -9.21
N ASP A 396 -4.93 13.07 -9.97
CA ASP A 396 -3.88 12.15 -9.52
C ASP A 396 -2.51 12.81 -9.75
N MET A 397 -1.66 12.84 -8.71
CA MET A 397 -0.29 13.37 -8.78
C MET A 397 0.61 12.56 -9.75
N ASN A 398 0.17 11.38 -10.16
CA ASN A 398 0.83 10.48 -11.12
C ASN A 398 0.35 10.67 -12.58
N ASP A 399 -0.69 11.48 -12.83
CA ASP A 399 -1.05 11.85 -14.20
C ASP A 399 0.14 12.64 -14.83
N PRO A 400 0.64 12.27 -16.02
CA PRO A 400 1.67 13.04 -16.70
C PRO A 400 1.17 14.34 -17.36
N LYS A 401 -0.15 14.60 -17.41
CA LYS A 401 -0.73 15.80 -18.04
C LYS A 401 -1.12 16.89 -17.04
N GLN A 402 -1.65 16.51 -15.87
CA GLN A 402 -2.00 17.37 -14.74
C GLN A 402 -2.87 18.59 -15.11
N SER A 403 -3.71 18.43 -16.15
CA SER A 403 -4.42 19.56 -16.79
C SER A 403 -5.39 20.29 -15.87
N TRP A 404 -5.80 19.64 -14.77
CA TRP A 404 -6.61 20.19 -13.68
C TRP A 404 -5.90 21.32 -12.89
N LEU A 405 -4.58 21.49 -13.03
CA LEU A 405 -3.83 22.63 -12.48
C LEU A 405 -4.12 23.95 -13.20
N VAL A 406 -4.53 23.91 -14.47
CA VAL A 406 -4.66 25.10 -15.31
C VAL A 406 -5.86 25.93 -14.83
N GLY A 407 -5.59 27.17 -14.43
CA GLY A 407 -6.60 28.11 -13.95
C GLY A 407 -6.92 27.99 -12.46
N LEU A 408 -6.04 27.38 -11.65
CA LEU A 408 -6.06 27.48 -10.19
C LEU A 408 -5.20 28.67 -9.71
N ASP A 409 -5.68 29.38 -8.68
CA ASP A 409 -4.92 30.45 -8.03
C ASP A 409 -4.12 29.91 -6.84
N VAL A 410 -4.71 28.97 -6.09
CA VAL A 410 -4.14 28.39 -4.87
C VAL A 410 -4.22 26.86 -4.92
N LEU A 411 -3.11 26.19 -4.61
CA LEU A 411 -3.05 24.73 -4.48
C LEU A 411 -2.62 24.35 -3.06
N ILE A 412 -3.50 23.67 -2.33
CA ILE A 412 -3.21 23.07 -1.03
C ILE A 412 -2.79 21.61 -1.24
N ILE A 413 -1.57 21.27 -0.84
CA ILE A 413 -1.01 19.92 -0.93
C ILE A 413 -0.92 19.33 0.48
N ILE A 414 -1.84 18.41 0.80
CA ILE A 414 -1.67 17.51 1.94
C ILE A 414 -0.65 16.45 1.52
N THR A 415 0.59 16.56 2.01
CA THR A 415 1.71 15.70 1.59
C THR A 415 1.40 14.20 1.84
N PRO A 416 1.57 13.31 0.84
CA PRO A 416 1.23 11.89 0.98
C PRO A 416 1.99 11.16 2.10
N GLY A 417 1.33 10.21 2.77
CA GLY A 417 1.96 9.39 3.82
C GLY A 417 2.93 8.31 3.33
N ASN A 418 3.01 8.05 2.02
CA ASN A 418 3.69 6.88 1.43
C ASN A 418 5.17 7.10 1.07
N ASP A 419 5.86 6.02 0.68
CA ASP A 419 7.28 6.00 0.30
C ASP A 419 7.64 7.01 -0.82
N ASP A 420 6.71 7.31 -1.72
CA ASP A 420 6.92 8.19 -2.88
C ASP A 420 6.64 9.68 -2.55
N ARG A 421 6.37 10.04 -1.29
CA ARG A 421 5.93 11.39 -0.91
C ARG A 421 6.84 12.52 -1.41
N VAL A 422 8.15 12.30 -1.37
CA VAL A 422 9.15 13.30 -1.76
C VAL A 422 9.14 13.53 -3.28
N PRO A 423 9.43 12.55 -4.16
CA PRO A 423 9.41 12.76 -5.61
C PRO A 423 8.03 13.09 -6.17
N SER A 424 6.92 12.62 -5.57
CA SER A 424 5.56 12.99 -6.00
C SER A 424 5.23 14.45 -5.65
N THR A 425 5.55 14.90 -4.43
CA THR A 425 5.28 16.29 -4.00
C THR A 425 6.19 17.29 -4.73
N MET A 426 7.49 17.00 -4.86
CA MET A 426 8.42 17.84 -5.63
C MET A 426 8.03 17.97 -7.11
N ARG A 427 7.45 16.92 -7.71
CA ARG A 427 6.87 16.97 -9.05
C ARG A 427 5.65 17.89 -9.09
N MET A 428 4.72 17.72 -8.16
CA MET A 428 3.50 18.51 -8.09
C MET A 428 3.76 20.00 -7.92
N VAL A 429 4.70 20.38 -7.03
CA VAL A 429 5.18 21.75 -6.87
C VAL A 429 5.69 22.34 -8.19
N LYS A 430 6.43 21.57 -8.99
CA LYS A 430 6.97 22.01 -10.29
C LYS A 430 5.90 22.16 -11.36
N GLU A 431 5.00 21.21 -11.50
CA GLU A 431 3.93 21.28 -12.51
C GLU A 431 2.88 22.36 -12.16
N ALA A 432 2.56 22.57 -10.87
CA ALA A 432 1.67 23.64 -10.43
C ALA A 432 2.20 25.03 -10.83
N CYS A 433 3.50 25.29 -10.62
CA CYS A 433 4.10 26.57 -11.00
C CYS A 433 4.23 26.74 -12.52
N LYS A 434 4.46 25.66 -13.29
CA LYS A 434 4.38 25.70 -14.76
C LYS A 434 2.95 25.98 -15.27
N ALA A 435 1.94 25.52 -14.54
CA ALA A 435 0.53 25.76 -14.86
C ALA A 435 0.04 27.17 -14.44
N GLY A 436 0.88 27.95 -13.74
CA GLY A 436 0.59 29.32 -13.33
C GLY A 436 -0.06 29.48 -11.95
N VAL A 437 -0.05 28.44 -11.10
CA VAL A 437 -0.58 28.53 -9.73
C VAL A 437 0.17 29.60 -8.94
N THR A 438 -0.57 30.57 -8.38
CA THR A 438 0.03 31.77 -7.77
C THR A 438 0.50 31.55 -6.34
N HIS A 439 -0.12 30.61 -5.62
CA HIS A 439 0.15 30.32 -4.21
C HIS A 439 0.11 28.81 -3.93
N LEU A 440 1.22 28.25 -3.46
CA LEU A 440 1.32 26.87 -2.98
C LEU A 440 1.23 26.83 -1.46
N ILE A 441 0.29 26.06 -0.91
CA ILE A 441 0.23 25.77 0.53
C ILE A 441 0.57 24.30 0.70
N VAL A 442 1.71 23.99 1.32
CA VAL A 442 2.21 22.61 1.42
C VAL A 442 2.33 22.21 2.89
N VAL A 443 1.64 21.13 3.26
CA VAL A 443 1.71 20.58 4.61
C VAL A 443 3.04 19.87 4.81
N SER A 444 3.75 20.27 5.86
CA SER A 444 5.05 19.79 6.30
C SER A 444 4.94 19.23 7.74
N VAL A 445 6.02 18.65 8.25
CA VAL A 445 6.11 18.17 9.65
C VAL A 445 6.91 19.13 10.51
N ILE A 446 6.58 19.24 11.79
CA ILE A 446 7.30 20.12 12.73
C ILE A 446 8.78 19.75 12.91
N THR A 447 9.16 18.50 12.62
CA THR A 447 10.54 18.01 12.62
C THR A 447 11.32 18.24 11.32
N ALA A 448 10.83 19.04 10.36
CA ALA A 448 11.49 19.24 9.06
C ALA A 448 12.88 19.94 9.11
N ASP A 449 13.29 20.50 10.25
CA ASP A 449 14.67 20.97 10.45
C ASP A 449 15.60 19.87 11.01
N LEU A 450 15.05 18.75 11.51
CA LEU A 450 15.80 17.62 12.06
C LEU A 450 16.15 16.62 10.94
N SER A 451 17.17 16.97 10.14
CA SER A 451 17.69 16.21 9.00
C SER A 451 18.35 14.85 9.31
N GLU A 452 18.20 14.36 10.53
CA GLU A 452 18.63 13.01 10.95
C GLU A 452 17.41 12.11 11.25
N SER A 453 16.20 12.69 11.39
CA SER A 453 14.95 11.93 11.60
C SER A 453 14.34 11.45 10.27
N VAL A 454 13.70 10.27 10.30
CA VAL A 454 13.09 9.61 9.14
C VAL A 454 12.06 10.50 8.45
N PHE A 455 11.27 11.26 9.21
CA PHE A 455 10.34 12.23 8.63
C PHE A 455 10.99 13.57 8.31
N GLY A 456 11.85 14.10 9.18
CA GLY A 456 12.48 15.40 8.98
C GLY A 456 13.26 15.48 7.68
N THR A 457 14.09 14.47 7.39
CA THR A 457 14.87 14.36 6.14
C THR A 457 14.00 14.35 4.89
N GLN A 458 12.84 13.68 4.92
CA GLN A 458 11.91 13.64 3.79
C GLN A 458 11.22 14.99 3.57
N PHE A 459 10.73 15.61 4.65
CA PHE A 459 10.04 16.90 4.56
C PHE A 459 10.99 18.06 4.25
N GLN A 460 12.23 18.04 4.74
CA GLN A 460 13.25 19.05 4.41
C GLN A 460 13.52 19.12 2.90
N GLN A 461 13.57 17.98 2.22
CA GLN A 461 13.75 17.94 0.75
C GLN A 461 12.55 18.57 0.02
N ILE A 462 11.33 18.35 0.52
CA ILE A 462 10.11 19.00 0.01
C ILE A 462 10.14 20.51 0.29
N GLU A 463 10.45 20.94 1.52
CA GLU A 463 10.51 22.35 1.88
C GLU A 463 11.55 23.12 1.06
N ASN A 464 12.72 22.53 0.83
CA ASN A 464 13.78 23.15 0.05
C ASN A 464 13.37 23.32 -1.42
N GLU A 465 12.66 22.34 -2.00
CA GLU A 465 12.10 22.48 -3.34
C GLU A 465 11.02 23.59 -3.40
N VAL A 466 10.11 23.64 -2.43
CA VAL A 466 9.08 24.68 -2.33
C VAL A 466 9.71 26.07 -2.19
N LYS A 467 10.73 26.23 -1.34
CA LYS A 467 11.50 27.48 -1.16
C LYS A 467 12.25 27.88 -2.43
N MET A 468 12.89 26.93 -3.13
CA MET A 468 13.58 27.18 -4.41
C MET A 468 12.61 27.64 -5.50
N VAL A 469 11.47 26.96 -5.66
CA VAL A 469 10.44 27.34 -6.63
C VAL A 469 9.77 28.67 -6.24
N GLY A 470 9.68 28.96 -4.93
CA GLY A 470 9.28 30.27 -4.39
C GLY A 470 10.08 31.44 -4.95
N ALA A 471 11.42 31.29 -5.02
CA ALA A 471 12.32 32.27 -5.61
C ALA A 471 12.12 32.49 -7.13
N HIS A 472 11.36 31.63 -7.81
CA HIS A 472 11.14 31.66 -9.26
C HIS A 472 9.73 32.14 -9.67
N GLY A 473 8.85 32.51 -8.72
CA GLY A 473 7.70 33.39 -9.01
C GLY A 473 6.37 33.03 -8.32
N ALA A 474 6.13 31.76 -8.02
CA ALA A 474 4.95 31.37 -7.24
C ALA A 474 5.18 31.63 -5.75
N LYS A 475 4.17 32.13 -5.03
CA LYS A 475 4.27 32.33 -3.57
C LYS A 475 4.03 31.02 -2.84
N PHE A 476 4.60 30.86 -1.64
CA PHE A 476 4.39 29.65 -0.85
C PHE A 476 3.97 29.92 0.59
N THR A 477 3.33 28.93 1.22
CA THR A 477 3.23 28.80 2.67
C THR A 477 3.53 27.35 3.03
N LEU A 478 4.56 27.13 3.84
CA LEU A 478 4.90 25.81 4.38
C LEU A 478 4.26 25.68 5.77
N VAL A 479 3.30 24.76 5.92
CA VAL A 479 2.51 24.61 7.14
C VAL A 479 2.97 23.36 7.88
N ARG A 480 3.82 23.53 8.89
CA ARG A 480 4.39 22.46 9.71
C ARG A 480 3.41 22.03 10.80
N LEU A 481 3.15 20.73 10.87
CA LEU A 481 2.22 20.14 11.84
C LEU A 481 2.91 19.12 12.79
N PRO A 482 2.48 19.05 14.06
CA PRO A 482 2.82 18.00 15.01
C PRO A 482 1.86 16.79 14.90
N LEU A 483 1.90 15.89 15.87
CA LEU A 483 0.88 14.85 16.12
C LEU A 483 -0.54 15.46 16.27
N PHE A 484 -1.58 14.67 16.02
CA PHE A 484 -2.98 15.12 16.06
C PHE A 484 -3.74 14.58 17.27
N TYR A 485 -4.77 15.28 17.74
CA TYR A 485 -5.70 14.74 18.75
C TYR A 485 -6.43 13.49 18.23
N GLU A 486 -6.73 13.45 16.93
CA GLU A 486 -7.31 12.31 16.23
C GLU A 486 -6.44 11.04 16.30
N ASN A 487 -5.16 11.13 16.67
CA ASN A 487 -4.33 9.96 16.92
C ASN A 487 -4.81 9.17 18.16
N TYR A 488 -5.55 9.80 19.09
CA TYR A 488 -6.13 9.10 20.25
C TYR A 488 -7.18 8.05 19.87
N TYR A 489 -7.74 8.11 18.66
CA TYR A 489 -8.61 7.05 18.16
C TYR A 489 -7.90 5.70 18.04
N GLY A 490 -6.56 5.65 17.96
CA GLY A 490 -5.79 4.41 18.06
C GLY A 490 -5.99 3.67 19.40
N PHE A 491 -6.29 4.40 20.48
CA PHE A 491 -6.56 3.83 21.80
C PHE A 491 -8.02 3.44 22.02
N THR A 492 -8.91 3.66 21.04
CA THR A 492 -10.35 3.34 21.15
C THR A 492 -10.58 1.91 21.60
N GLY A 493 -9.88 0.93 21.00
CA GLY A 493 -10.00 -0.48 21.37
C GLY A 493 -9.73 -0.72 22.86
N SER A 494 -8.50 -0.47 23.32
CA SER A 494 -8.07 -0.75 24.69
C SER A 494 -8.76 0.12 25.74
N VAL A 495 -9.20 1.33 25.40
CA VAL A 495 -10.03 2.14 26.30
C VAL A 495 -11.42 1.54 26.46
N ARG A 496 -12.07 1.10 25.36
CA ARG A 496 -13.42 0.53 25.38
C ARG A 496 -13.49 -0.84 26.05
N THR A 497 -12.46 -1.69 25.90
CA THR A 497 -12.40 -3.06 26.45
C THR A 497 -11.75 -3.13 27.83
N GLU A 498 -10.58 -2.51 28.00
CA GLU A 498 -9.70 -2.74 29.16
C GLU A 498 -9.55 -1.50 30.06
N ARG A 499 -10.16 -0.37 29.70
CA ARG A 499 -9.97 0.94 30.35
C ARG A 499 -8.49 1.38 30.39
N LYS A 500 -7.73 1.07 29.34
CA LYS A 500 -6.28 1.36 29.25
C LYS A 500 -5.91 2.17 28.02
N ILE A 501 -5.05 3.17 28.22
CA ILE A 501 -4.18 3.70 27.18
C ILE A 501 -2.80 3.05 27.36
N ARG A 502 -2.19 2.64 26.25
CA ARG A 502 -0.85 2.03 26.21
C ARG A 502 0.05 2.79 25.24
N CYS A 503 1.25 3.15 25.68
CA CYS A 503 2.30 3.74 24.85
C CYS A 503 3.65 3.75 25.62
N CYS A 504 4.77 3.79 24.90
CA CYS A 504 6.12 3.90 25.49
C CYS A 504 6.47 5.28 26.08
N ILE A 505 5.71 6.33 25.73
CA ILE A 505 5.87 7.69 26.25
C ILE A 505 5.73 7.71 27.79
N ASP A 506 6.46 8.61 28.44
CA ASP A 506 6.28 8.84 29.88
C ASP A 506 4.94 9.56 30.16
N PRO A 507 4.06 9.01 31.02
CA PRO A 507 2.74 9.61 31.22
C PRO A 507 2.75 11.01 31.84
N GLY A 508 3.83 11.42 32.51
CA GLY A 508 3.97 12.77 33.05
C GLY A 508 4.39 13.80 32.00
N GLN A 509 4.90 13.38 30.85
CA GLN A 509 5.60 14.25 29.91
C GLN A 509 4.64 15.04 29.00
N LEU A 510 4.90 16.34 28.89
CA LEU A 510 4.14 17.27 28.06
C LEU A 510 4.55 17.21 26.59
N TYR A 511 3.57 17.37 25.70
CA TYR A 511 3.73 17.54 24.26
C TYR A 511 2.57 18.36 23.66
N SER A 512 2.77 18.99 22.49
CA SER A 512 1.81 19.92 21.87
C SER A 512 1.21 19.38 20.55
N PRO A 513 0.28 18.39 20.59
CA PRO A 513 -0.48 17.99 19.42
C PRO A 513 -1.58 19.02 19.09
N ILE A 514 -2.32 18.79 17.99
CA ILE A 514 -3.31 19.74 17.44
C ILE A 514 -4.58 19.02 16.94
N ALA A 515 -5.74 19.67 16.97
CA ALA A 515 -6.96 19.12 16.36
C ALA A 515 -6.95 19.24 14.82
N VAL A 516 -7.41 18.21 14.11
CA VAL A 516 -7.56 18.25 12.64
C VAL A 516 -8.48 19.37 12.16
N THR A 517 -9.52 19.73 12.92
CA THR A 517 -10.42 20.83 12.52
C THR A 517 -9.72 22.19 12.52
N ASP A 518 -8.91 22.47 13.54
CA ASP A 518 -8.10 23.69 13.65
C ASP A 518 -7.05 23.78 12.54
N ILE A 519 -6.43 22.64 12.16
CA ILE A 519 -5.56 22.56 10.98
C ILE A 519 -6.34 22.92 9.72
N GLY A 520 -7.53 22.34 9.54
CA GLY A 520 -8.38 22.57 8.37
C GLY A 520 -8.81 24.04 8.26
N GLU A 521 -9.16 24.67 9.37
CA GLU A 521 -9.50 26.09 9.38
C GLU A 521 -8.29 26.97 9.07
N ALA A 522 -7.15 26.72 9.72
CA ALA A 522 -5.92 27.47 9.45
C ALA A 522 -5.52 27.38 7.96
N LEU A 523 -5.59 26.19 7.35
CA LEU A 523 -5.34 26.00 5.92
C LEU A 523 -6.36 26.74 5.04
N ALA A 524 -7.64 26.76 5.43
CA ALA A 524 -8.69 27.48 4.71
C ALA A 524 -8.49 29.01 4.78
N ALA A 525 -8.15 29.54 5.97
CA ALA A 525 -7.85 30.94 6.20
C ALA A 525 -6.60 31.40 5.45
N ILE A 526 -5.52 30.61 5.46
CA ILE A 526 -4.27 30.87 4.71
C ILE A 526 -4.54 30.91 3.19
N ALA A 527 -5.44 30.08 2.67
CA ALA A 527 -5.83 30.10 1.25
C ALA A 527 -6.77 31.27 0.87
N ALA A 528 -7.63 31.68 1.80
CA ALA A 528 -8.51 32.84 1.65
C ALA A 528 -7.78 34.20 1.85
N ASP A 529 -6.59 34.19 2.44
CA ASP A 529 -5.80 35.39 2.72
C ASP A 529 -5.38 36.12 1.43
N THR A 530 -6.03 37.26 1.20
CA THR A 530 -5.77 38.19 0.09
C THR A 530 -4.85 39.36 0.47
N GLN A 531 -4.51 39.51 1.75
CA GLN A 531 -3.53 40.51 2.23
C GLN A 531 -2.09 39.97 2.15
N GLY A 532 -1.94 38.64 2.15
CA GLY A 532 -0.65 37.96 1.97
C GLY A 532 0.15 37.81 3.26
N THR A 533 -0.52 37.87 4.40
CA THR A 533 -0.01 37.64 5.77
C THR A 533 0.88 36.39 5.87
N PHE A 534 0.54 35.33 5.14
CA PHE A 534 1.22 34.03 5.20
C PHE A 534 2.13 33.71 4.00
N LEU A 535 2.34 34.64 3.06
CA LEU A 535 3.14 34.39 1.86
C LEU A 535 4.64 34.38 2.15
N ASP A 536 5.33 33.46 1.48
CA ASP A 536 6.77 33.13 1.58
C ASP A 536 7.24 32.77 3.00
N LYS A 537 6.33 32.20 3.82
CA LYS A 537 6.60 31.81 5.21
C LYS A 537 6.58 30.30 5.42
N THR A 538 7.38 29.85 6.38
CA THR A 538 7.17 28.59 7.10
C THR A 538 6.45 28.91 8.41
N VAL A 539 5.40 28.14 8.71
CA VAL A 539 4.44 28.39 9.79
C VAL A 539 4.26 27.08 10.57
N SER A 540 4.65 27.07 11.85
CA SER A 540 4.42 25.92 12.74
C SER A 540 3.14 26.13 13.54
N LEU A 541 2.16 25.25 13.35
CA LEU A 541 0.90 25.23 14.09
C LEU A 541 0.99 24.18 15.20
N ALA A 542 0.55 24.51 16.42
CA ALA A 542 0.42 23.55 17.52
C ALA A 542 -0.79 23.91 18.38
N GLY A 543 -1.40 22.91 19.02
CA GLY A 543 -2.52 23.09 19.95
C GLY A 543 -2.07 23.08 21.41
N GLU A 544 -3.03 22.84 22.32
CA GLU A 544 -2.80 22.76 23.76
C GLU A 544 -1.74 21.70 24.14
N SER A 545 -0.79 22.10 24.97
CA SER A 545 0.26 21.22 25.49
C SER A 545 -0.22 20.46 26.72
N HIS A 546 -0.12 19.13 26.70
CA HIS A 546 -0.59 18.27 27.79
C HIS A 546 0.18 16.95 27.84
N SER A 547 -0.05 16.15 28.88
CA SER A 547 0.53 14.81 29.07
C SER A 547 -0.53 13.70 29.02
N PHE A 548 -0.08 12.45 28.87
CA PHE A 548 -0.98 11.30 28.89
C PHE A 548 -1.69 11.10 30.25
N ALA A 549 -1.09 11.52 31.37
CA ALA A 549 -1.78 11.54 32.66
C ALA A 549 -2.95 12.52 32.68
N GLN A 550 -2.81 13.69 32.05
CA GLN A 550 -3.92 14.63 31.88
C GLN A 550 -4.98 14.07 30.91
N LEU A 551 -4.56 13.49 29.78
CA LEU A 551 -5.46 12.86 28.82
C LEU A 551 -6.33 11.78 29.47
N VAL A 552 -5.72 10.87 30.25
CA VAL A 552 -6.42 9.81 30.99
C VAL A 552 -7.40 10.38 32.03
N SER A 553 -7.01 11.42 32.78
CA SER A 553 -7.91 12.11 33.72
C SER A 553 -9.12 12.70 33.00
N TRP A 554 -8.91 13.47 31.93
CA TRP A 554 -9.99 14.12 31.19
C TRP A 554 -10.88 13.12 30.47
N LEU A 555 -10.30 12.05 29.93
CA LEU A 555 -11.03 10.95 29.30
C LEU A 555 -11.94 10.24 30.32
N GLY A 556 -11.46 10.05 31.55
CA GLY A 556 -12.28 9.52 32.63
C GLY A 556 -13.39 10.47 33.07
N GLU A 557 -13.12 11.78 33.12
CA GLU A 557 -14.16 12.80 33.38
C GLU A 557 -15.26 12.82 32.31
N VAL A 558 -14.94 12.71 31.01
CA VAL A 558 -15.96 12.77 29.94
C VAL A 558 -16.69 11.45 29.68
N THR A 559 -16.08 10.30 29.99
CA THR A 559 -16.72 8.98 29.85
C THR A 559 -17.43 8.52 31.11
N GLY A 560 -17.14 9.13 32.27
CA GLY A 560 -17.61 8.66 33.58
C GLY A 560 -16.94 7.37 34.05
N THR A 561 -15.80 6.98 33.46
CA THR A 561 -15.12 5.71 33.78
C THR A 561 -13.67 5.93 34.24
N ILE A 562 -13.18 5.09 35.16
CA ILE A 562 -11.76 5.11 35.51
C ILE A 562 -10.97 4.49 34.35
N VAL A 563 -10.24 5.33 33.61
CA VAL A 563 -9.22 4.91 32.65
C VAL A 563 -7.84 4.94 33.34
N SER A 564 -6.93 4.09 32.89
CA SER A 564 -5.55 3.99 33.39
C SER A 564 -4.53 4.09 32.26
N TYR A 565 -3.29 4.45 32.59
CA TYR A 565 -2.16 4.41 31.66
C TYR A 565 -1.25 3.23 32.01
N GLU A 566 -0.87 2.46 31.02
CA GLU A 566 0.06 1.33 31.14
C GLU A 566 1.23 1.59 30.18
N ARG A 567 2.43 1.81 30.73
CA ARG A 567 3.61 2.17 29.91
C ARG A 567 4.19 0.92 29.26
N GLU A 568 4.27 0.93 27.94
CA GLU A 568 4.91 -0.10 27.13
C GLU A 568 6.42 0.15 26.99
N THR A 569 7.15 -0.86 26.54
CA THR A 569 8.47 -0.68 25.93
C THR A 569 8.36 -0.15 24.50
N THR A 570 9.45 0.43 23.99
CA THR A 570 9.54 0.89 22.59
C THR A 570 9.29 -0.26 21.60
N ASP A 571 9.69 -1.50 21.92
CA ASP A 571 9.49 -2.67 21.06
C ASP A 571 8.04 -3.19 21.07
N GLU A 572 7.33 -3.08 22.18
CA GLU A 572 5.88 -3.36 22.26
C GLU A 572 5.09 -2.34 21.45
N THR A 573 5.33 -1.03 21.65
CA THR A 573 4.69 0.02 20.84
C THR A 573 5.07 -0.11 19.35
N MET A 574 6.31 -0.52 19.02
CA MET A 574 6.73 -0.83 17.65
C MET A 574 5.91 -1.98 17.05
N THR A 575 5.69 -3.05 17.81
CA THR A 575 4.88 -4.20 17.39
C THR A 575 3.43 -3.79 17.16
N THR A 576 2.84 -3.04 18.10
CA THR A 576 1.50 -2.46 17.97
C THR A 576 1.36 -1.61 16.71
N LEU A 577 2.34 -0.76 16.39
CA LEU A 577 2.32 0.05 15.16
C LEU A 577 2.39 -0.82 13.87
N LEU A 578 3.18 -1.90 13.87
CA LEU A 578 3.23 -2.85 12.74
C LEU A 578 1.90 -3.60 12.57
N ASP A 579 1.26 -4.02 13.67
CA ASP A 579 -0.04 -4.71 13.65
C ASP A 579 -1.20 -3.78 13.24
N PHE A 580 -1.11 -2.48 13.53
CA PHE A 580 -1.97 -1.44 12.94
C PHE A 580 -1.72 -1.21 11.43
N GLY A 581 -0.73 -1.88 10.83
CA GLY A 581 -0.46 -1.86 9.40
C GLY A 581 0.50 -0.76 8.93
N PHE A 582 1.18 -0.05 9.85
CA PHE A 582 2.25 0.88 9.46
C PHE A 582 3.46 0.13 8.88
N LEU A 583 4.09 0.70 7.86
CA LEU A 583 5.36 0.18 7.35
C LEU A 583 6.46 0.40 8.39
N LYS A 584 7.46 -0.50 8.47
CA LYS A 584 8.52 -0.43 9.49
C LYS A 584 9.17 0.96 9.60
N TRP A 585 9.45 1.61 8.47
CA TRP A 585 10.04 2.95 8.45
C TRP A 585 9.08 4.05 8.99
N GLN A 586 7.77 3.90 8.79
CA GLN A 586 6.77 4.82 9.34
C GLN A 586 6.64 4.63 10.85
N ALA A 587 6.64 3.39 11.32
CA ALA A 587 6.62 3.08 12.75
C ALA A 587 7.88 3.61 13.46
N GLN A 588 9.07 3.41 12.88
CA GLN A 588 10.32 4.01 13.36
C GLN A 588 10.24 5.55 13.40
N GLY A 589 9.76 6.19 12.34
CA GLY A 589 9.57 7.64 12.31
C GLY A 589 8.52 8.16 13.30
N ILE A 590 7.55 7.34 13.74
CA ILE A 590 6.61 7.68 14.83
C ILE A 590 7.32 7.57 16.19
N LEU A 591 8.12 6.52 16.39
CA LEU A 591 8.87 6.33 17.64
C LEU A 591 9.91 7.43 17.85
N GLU A 592 10.55 7.94 16.79
CA GLU A 592 11.40 9.14 16.86
C GLU A 592 10.65 10.37 17.41
N LEU A 593 9.36 10.54 17.07
CA LEU A 593 8.54 11.60 17.67
C LEU A 593 8.22 11.31 19.14
N TYR A 594 8.03 10.03 19.51
CA TYR A 594 7.75 9.61 20.89
C TYR A 594 9.00 9.72 21.79
N ASP A 595 10.20 9.54 21.23
CA ASP A 595 11.47 9.84 21.89
C ASP A 595 11.65 11.36 22.04
N MET A 596 11.31 12.17 21.04
CA MET A 596 11.27 13.64 21.18
C MET A 596 10.27 14.11 22.24
N VAL A 597 9.10 13.48 22.36
CA VAL A 597 8.17 13.72 23.48
C VAL A 597 8.88 13.39 24.78
N SER A 598 9.41 12.17 24.92
CA SER A 598 10.05 11.67 26.14
C SER A 598 11.29 12.48 26.57
N ALA A 599 11.98 13.14 25.64
CA ALA A 599 13.09 14.07 25.91
C ALA A 599 12.64 15.50 26.25
N GLY A 600 11.34 15.80 26.21
CA GLY A 600 10.79 17.15 26.43
C GLY A 600 11.01 18.12 25.27
N HIS A 601 11.23 17.60 24.05
CA HIS A 601 11.52 18.40 22.84
C HIS A 601 10.33 18.49 21.87
N TYR A 602 9.13 18.10 22.32
CA TYR A 602 7.87 18.15 21.55
C TYR A 602 6.84 19.14 22.13
N VAL A 603 7.31 20.13 22.90
CA VAL A 603 6.50 21.26 23.37
C VAL A 603 6.79 22.49 22.50
N TYR A 604 5.74 23.13 21.97
CA TYR A 604 5.86 24.18 20.97
C TYR A 604 5.11 25.45 21.36
N GLU A 605 5.85 26.50 21.73
CA GLU A 605 5.32 27.84 21.96
C GLU A 605 5.12 28.57 20.62
N THR A 606 3.88 28.66 20.13
CA THR A 606 3.54 29.34 18.88
C THR A 606 2.17 30.01 18.95
N THR A 607 2.08 31.26 18.50
CA THR A 607 0.81 32.00 18.33
C THR A 607 0.25 31.88 16.91
N ALA A 608 0.95 31.17 16.01
CA ALA A 608 0.60 31.13 14.59
C ALA A 608 -0.76 30.47 14.29
N LEU A 609 -1.20 29.54 15.16
CA LEU A 609 -2.53 28.93 15.05
C LEU A 609 -3.64 29.92 15.41
N GLU A 610 -3.55 30.57 16.59
CA GLU A 610 -4.48 31.63 16.99
C GLU A 610 -4.51 32.79 15.97
N GLN A 611 -3.36 33.13 15.38
CA GLN A 611 -3.28 34.12 14.29
C GLN A 611 -4.02 33.69 13.01
N ALA A 612 -4.04 32.39 12.69
CA ALA A 612 -4.72 31.86 11.50
C ALA A 612 -6.23 31.65 11.73
N LEU A 613 -6.64 31.25 12.94
CA LEU A 613 -8.04 31.07 13.34
C LEU A 613 -8.75 32.40 13.65
N GLY A 614 -8.02 33.40 14.17
CA GLY A 614 -8.61 34.62 14.74
C GLY A 614 -9.31 34.40 16.09
N HIS A 615 -9.16 33.21 16.69
CA HIS A 615 -9.67 32.82 17.99
C HIS A 615 -8.76 31.78 18.65
N PRO A 616 -8.87 31.53 19.97
CA PRO A 616 -8.11 30.49 20.65
C PRO A 616 -8.31 29.10 20.01
N PRO A 617 -7.27 28.26 19.96
CA PRO A 617 -7.39 26.85 19.51
C PRO A 617 -8.31 26.01 20.40
N MET A 618 -8.78 24.88 19.87
CA MET A 618 -9.54 23.91 20.65
C MET A 618 -8.66 23.21 21.70
N THR A 619 -9.16 23.13 22.93
CA THR A 619 -8.53 22.34 24.01
C THR A 619 -8.74 20.84 23.79
N VAL A 620 -7.84 20.02 24.32
CA VAL A 620 -7.99 18.55 24.33
C VAL A 620 -9.25 18.14 25.08
N LYS A 621 -9.57 18.86 26.16
CA LYS A 621 -10.77 18.58 26.98
C LYS A 621 -12.06 18.93 26.25
N ASP A 622 -12.07 19.90 25.35
CA ASP A 622 -13.22 20.21 24.49
C ASP A 622 -13.33 19.23 23.31
N TRP A 623 -12.21 18.86 22.70
CA TRP A 623 -12.16 17.78 21.70
C TRP A 623 -12.72 16.47 22.27
N LEU A 624 -12.27 16.08 23.47
CA LEU A 624 -12.74 14.89 24.20
C LEU A 624 -14.24 14.91 24.50
N LYS A 625 -14.88 16.07 24.73
CA LYS A 625 -16.34 16.13 24.91
C LYS A 625 -17.09 15.71 23.66
N HIS A 626 -16.60 16.10 22.48
CA HIS A 626 -17.18 15.73 21.19
C HIS A 626 -16.88 14.27 20.79
N ALA A 627 -15.73 13.74 21.21
CA ALA A 627 -15.30 12.37 20.91
C ALA A 627 -15.67 11.32 21.98
N SER A 628 -16.20 11.73 23.14
CA SER A 628 -16.36 10.89 24.34
C SER A 628 -17.07 9.55 24.13
N SER A 629 -18.14 9.55 23.33
CA SER A 629 -18.93 8.36 22.97
C SER A 629 -18.13 7.32 22.16
N ILE A 630 -17.09 7.72 21.42
CA ILE A 630 -16.20 6.77 20.72
C ILE A 630 -15.44 5.91 21.73
N PHE A 631 -15.09 6.48 22.88
CA PHE A 631 -14.35 5.82 23.96
C PHE A 631 -15.24 5.16 25.03
N ALA A 632 -16.56 5.31 24.93
CA ALA A 632 -17.50 4.80 25.92
C ALA A 632 -17.47 3.26 26.04
N PRO A 633 -17.79 2.70 27.22
CA PRO A 633 -17.91 1.26 27.41
C PRO A 633 -18.71 0.55 26.32
N VAL A 634 -18.26 -0.66 25.94
CA VAL A 634 -19.19 -1.65 25.43
C VAL A 634 -19.99 -2.13 26.65
N GLU A 635 -21.29 -1.83 26.70
CA GLU A 635 -22.17 -2.43 27.69
C GLU A 635 -22.20 -3.95 27.47
N SER A 636 -21.69 -4.72 28.43
CA SER A 636 -21.76 -6.17 28.38
C SER A 636 -23.21 -6.60 28.57
N GLY A 637 -23.86 -7.05 27.49
CA GLY A 637 -25.21 -7.62 27.47
C GLY A 637 -25.32 -8.98 28.18
N ALA A 638 -24.79 -9.06 29.40
CA ALA A 638 -24.94 -10.20 30.30
C ALA A 638 -26.25 -10.03 31.07
N SER A 639 -27.28 -10.80 30.70
CA SER A 639 -28.39 -11.06 31.61
C SER A 639 -27.83 -11.74 32.86
N GLU A 640 -28.17 -11.23 34.04
CA GLU A 640 -27.85 -11.91 35.30
C GLU A 640 -28.44 -13.32 35.27
N ILE A 641 -27.59 -14.32 35.48
CA ILE A 641 -27.98 -15.68 35.84
C ILE A 641 -27.63 -15.82 37.32
N PRO A 642 -28.59 -16.08 38.23
CA PRO A 642 -28.33 -16.00 39.67
C PRO A 642 -27.26 -16.96 40.19
N GLU A 643 -26.57 -16.53 41.25
CA GLU A 643 -25.66 -17.36 42.02
C GLU A 643 -26.40 -18.50 42.74
N ASP A 644 -26.19 -19.75 42.31
CA ASP A 644 -26.19 -20.91 43.21
C ASP A 644 -25.45 -22.11 42.58
N THR A 645 -25.14 -23.12 43.40
CA THR A 645 -24.62 -24.45 43.05
C THR A 645 -23.20 -24.55 42.45
N ALA A 646 -22.18 -24.44 43.33
CA ALA A 646 -21.01 -25.34 43.34
C ALA A 646 -20.08 -25.12 44.57
N ALA A 647 -20.60 -25.28 45.79
CA ALA A 647 -19.74 -25.60 46.93
C ALA A 647 -19.42 -27.11 46.97
N GLU A 648 -18.45 -27.51 47.79
CA GLU A 648 -18.02 -28.91 48.05
C GLU A 648 -17.16 -29.62 46.97
N ALA A 649 -15.86 -29.31 46.97
CA ALA A 649 -14.80 -30.31 46.84
C ALA A 649 -13.57 -29.91 47.69
N ALA A 650 -12.88 -30.88 48.29
CA ALA A 650 -11.67 -30.69 49.08
C ALA A 650 -10.45 -30.25 48.22
N GLY A 651 -9.35 -29.71 48.74
CA GLY A 651 -8.94 -29.50 50.14
C GLY A 651 -7.58 -30.15 50.46
N GLU A 652 -6.79 -29.49 51.31
CA GLU A 652 -5.49 -29.88 51.88
C GLU A 652 -4.18 -29.65 51.07
N ASP A 653 -3.11 -29.53 51.87
CA ASP A 653 -1.65 -29.49 51.64
C ASP A 653 -0.92 -28.41 50.81
N LEU A 654 -0.26 -27.52 51.58
CA LEU A 654 0.93 -26.74 51.23
C LEU A 654 2.20 -27.58 51.41
N GLN A 655 3.01 -27.75 50.36
CA GLN A 655 4.45 -28.02 50.51
C GLN A 655 5.30 -27.20 49.54
N THR A 656 6.38 -26.62 50.05
CA THR A 656 7.36 -25.86 49.28
C THR A 656 8.47 -26.75 48.75
N VAL A 657 8.66 -26.77 47.42
CA VAL A 657 9.87 -27.30 46.78
C VAL A 657 10.38 -26.26 45.78
N GLY A 658 11.67 -25.93 45.85
CA GLY A 658 12.30 -25.02 44.88
C GLY A 658 12.62 -25.77 43.58
N GLY A 659 12.35 -25.13 42.44
CA GLY A 659 12.66 -25.61 41.09
C GLY A 659 13.10 -24.46 40.19
N GLU A 660 13.82 -24.78 39.12
CA GLU A 660 14.46 -23.80 38.24
C GLU A 660 13.46 -23.10 37.31
N VAL A 661 13.83 -21.91 36.79
CA VAL A 661 13.03 -21.15 35.83
C VAL A 661 12.97 -21.92 34.50
N PRO A 662 11.79 -22.32 34.00
CA PRO A 662 11.68 -22.99 32.70
C PRO A 662 12.03 -22.05 31.55
N ALA A 663 12.63 -22.60 30.49
CA ALA A 663 12.85 -21.86 29.25
C ALA A 663 11.52 -21.48 28.57
N PHE A 664 11.51 -20.38 27.80
CA PHE A 664 10.36 -19.97 26.99
C PHE A 664 9.99 -21.06 25.98
N ASN A 665 8.77 -21.60 26.08
CA ASN A 665 8.23 -22.58 25.13
C ASN A 665 7.57 -21.86 23.94
N ASP A 666 7.87 -22.27 22.71
CA ASP A 666 7.44 -21.61 21.44
C ASP A 666 5.93 -21.76 21.12
N GLU A 667 5.17 -22.38 22.04
CA GLU A 667 3.76 -22.75 21.82
C GLU A 667 2.76 -21.59 21.93
N ASN A 668 3.18 -20.45 22.50
CA ASN A 668 2.31 -19.28 22.67
C ASN A 668 2.42 -18.24 21.55
N ARG A 669 3.12 -18.58 20.45
CA ARG A 669 3.20 -17.73 19.25
C ARG A 669 1.81 -17.61 18.60
N PRO A 670 1.31 -16.41 18.27
CA PRO A 670 -0.03 -16.25 17.72
C PRO A 670 -0.17 -17.00 16.38
N ARG A 671 -1.16 -17.90 16.31
CA ARG A 671 -1.52 -18.58 15.06
C ARG A 671 -2.10 -17.55 14.08
N ALA A 672 -1.79 -17.69 12.79
CA ALA A 672 -2.30 -16.80 11.76
C ALA A 672 -3.85 -16.80 11.73
N PRO A 673 -4.50 -15.65 11.47
CA PRO A 673 -5.95 -15.55 11.38
C PRO A 673 -6.58 -16.61 10.48
N THR A 674 -7.71 -17.17 10.91
CA THR A 674 -8.45 -18.13 10.08
C THR A 674 -9.05 -17.43 8.86
N ALA A 675 -9.33 -18.18 7.78
CA ALA A 675 -9.97 -17.60 6.60
C ALA A 675 -11.34 -16.97 6.93
N LEU A 676 -12.07 -17.56 7.89
CA LEU A 676 -13.33 -17.03 8.41
C LEU A 676 -13.12 -15.71 9.16
N MET A 677 -12.10 -15.61 10.02
CA MET A 677 -11.74 -14.37 10.72
C MET A 677 -11.37 -13.25 9.74
N MET A 678 -10.64 -13.56 8.66
CA MET A 678 -10.33 -12.58 7.60
C MET A 678 -11.58 -12.12 6.85
N GLU A 679 -12.49 -13.04 6.52
CA GLU A 679 -13.78 -12.73 5.84
C GLU A 679 -14.70 -11.88 6.74
N GLN A 680 -14.77 -12.21 8.04
CA GLN A 680 -15.47 -11.40 9.03
C GLN A 680 -14.85 -10.00 9.18
N MET A 681 -13.52 -9.89 9.27
CA MET A 681 -12.84 -8.58 9.34
C MET A 681 -13.05 -7.75 8.07
N GLU A 682 -13.06 -8.38 6.89
CA GLU A 682 -13.39 -7.70 5.63
C GLU A 682 -14.85 -7.18 5.62
N GLU A 683 -15.81 -7.93 6.19
CA GLU A 683 -17.19 -7.45 6.40
C GLU A 683 -17.25 -6.26 7.39
N VAL A 684 -16.49 -6.30 8.49
CA VAL A 684 -16.39 -5.17 9.43
C VAL A 684 -15.90 -3.92 8.72
N TRP A 685 -14.75 -3.99 8.05
CA TRP A 685 -14.15 -2.84 7.37
C TRP A 685 -15.04 -2.28 6.25
N ASN A 686 -15.71 -3.14 5.47
CA ASN A 686 -16.65 -2.68 4.44
C ASN A 686 -17.82 -1.86 5.02
N GLN A 687 -18.33 -2.22 6.20
CA GLN A 687 -19.38 -1.44 6.88
C GLN A 687 -18.85 -0.19 7.60
N VAL A 688 -17.65 -0.24 8.18
CA VAL A 688 -16.98 0.96 8.74
C VAL A 688 -16.82 2.01 7.65
N PHE A 689 -16.23 1.66 6.50
CA PHE A 689 -16.08 2.58 5.37
C PHE A 689 -17.42 3.07 4.78
N LEU A 690 -18.48 2.25 4.83
CA LEU A 690 -19.81 2.69 4.41
C LEU A 690 -20.37 3.76 5.36
N LEU A 691 -20.34 3.51 6.67
CA LEU A 691 -20.83 4.42 7.71
C LEU A 691 -20.03 5.73 7.74
N GLU A 692 -18.70 5.66 7.58
CA GLU A 692 -17.85 6.85 7.36
C GLU A 692 -18.27 7.64 6.10
N SER A 693 -18.55 6.96 4.98
CA SER A 693 -19.00 7.62 3.74
C SER A 693 -20.39 8.26 3.84
N GLU A 694 -21.23 7.78 4.76
CA GLU A 694 -22.50 8.40 5.11
C GLU A 694 -22.36 9.58 6.08
N GLY A 695 -21.17 9.79 6.66
CA GLY A 695 -20.90 10.80 7.70
C GLY A 695 -21.25 10.34 9.12
N ARG A 696 -21.53 9.04 9.31
CA ARG A 696 -21.95 8.41 10.56
C ARG A 696 -20.74 7.88 11.32
N PHE A 697 -19.72 8.71 11.50
CA PHE A 697 -18.42 8.33 12.10
C PHE A 697 -18.55 7.70 13.49
N MET A 698 -19.54 8.15 14.28
CA MET A 698 -19.90 7.53 15.56
C MET A 698 -20.28 6.06 15.40
N GLU A 699 -21.24 5.79 14.53
CA GLU A 699 -21.76 4.44 14.27
C GLU A 699 -20.71 3.58 13.56
N ALA A 700 -19.83 4.18 12.75
CA ALA A 700 -18.68 3.51 12.16
C ALA A 700 -17.70 3.01 13.25
N ALA A 701 -17.33 3.88 14.20
CA ALA A 701 -16.45 3.53 15.31
C ALA A 701 -17.09 2.53 16.29
N GLU A 702 -18.40 2.64 16.54
CA GLU A 702 -19.17 1.68 17.33
C GLU A 702 -19.28 0.31 16.64
N HIS A 703 -19.52 0.28 15.32
CA HIS A 703 -19.53 -0.96 14.53
C HIS A 703 -18.13 -1.60 14.48
N GLN A 704 -17.08 -0.80 14.30
CA GLN A 704 -15.69 -1.26 14.36
C GLN A 704 -15.38 -1.88 15.73
N ALA A 705 -15.67 -1.15 16.82
CA ALA A 705 -15.35 -1.60 18.17
C ALA A 705 -16.14 -2.85 18.57
N SER A 706 -17.46 -2.85 18.38
CA SER A 706 -18.33 -3.99 18.74
C SER A 706 -17.94 -5.24 17.96
N ARG A 707 -17.77 -5.15 16.63
CA ARG A 707 -17.48 -6.33 15.80
C ARG A 707 -16.04 -6.83 15.95
N LEU A 708 -15.06 -5.96 16.20
CA LEU A 708 -13.70 -6.44 16.54
C LEU A 708 -13.68 -7.15 17.89
N VAL A 709 -14.50 -6.73 18.86
CA VAL A 709 -14.70 -7.46 20.13
C VAL A 709 -15.39 -8.80 19.89
N GLU A 710 -16.48 -8.86 19.11
CA GLU A 710 -17.15 -10.13 18.77
C GLU A 710 -16.23 -11.11 18.03
N VAL A 711 -15.48 -10.66 17.03
CA VAL A 711 -14.55 -11.50 16.24
C VAL A 711 -13.40 -11.99 17.13
N LYS A 712 -12.86 -11.15 18.02
CA LYS A 712 -11.88 -11.56 19.01
C LYS A 712 -12.46 -12.58 20.00
N GLN A 713 -13.63 -12.34 20.56
CA GLN A 713 -14.28 -13.23 21.52
C GLN A 713 -14.65 -14.58 20.88
N GLN A 714 -15.06 -14.60 19.61
CA GLN A 714 -15.23 -15.84 18.84
C GLN A 714 -13.89 -16.56 18.61
N TYR A 715 -12.80 -15.84 18.28
CA TYR A 715 -11.47 -16.43 18.14
C TYR A 715 -10.98 -17.07 19.45
N ASP A 716 -11.09 -16.35 20.57
CA ASP A 716 -10.66 -16.81 21.89
C ASP A 716 -11.55 -17.98 22.40
N THR A 717 -12.86 -17.95 22.12
CA THR A 717 -13.77 -19.07 22.41
C THR A 717 -13.40 -20.32 21.60
N ASN A 718 -13.14 -20.17 20.29
CA ASN A 718 -12.73 -21.26 19.42
C ASN A 718 -11.33 -21.82 19.79
N ARG A 719 -10.43 -20.98 20.33
CA ARG A 719 -9.17 -21.42 20.94
C ARG A 719 -9.44 -22.34 22.13
N SER A 720 -10.20 -21.86 23.12
CA SER A 720 -10.48 -22.65 24.34
C SER A 720 -11.26 -23.95 24.07
N ALA A 721 -12.17 -23.95 23.10
CA ALA A 721 -12.87 -25.16 22.66
C ALA A 721 -11.95 -26.15 21.93
N GLY A 722 -10.89 -25.66 21.26
CA GLY A 722 -9.87 -26.49 20.63
C GLY A 722 -8.95 -27.18 21.65
N ASP A 723 -8.49 -26.45 22.65
CA ASP A 723 -7.61 -26.98 23.70
C ASP A 723 -8.35 -27.99 24.61
N ALA A 724 -9.66 -27.80 24.85
CA ALA A 724 -10.51 -28.77 25.55
C ALA A 724 -10.66 -30.12 24.84
N GLY A 725 -10.36 -30.20 23.53
CA GLY A 725 -10.32 -31.44 22.77
C GLY A 725 -8.99 -32.22 22.90
N ALA A 726 -7.93 -31.60 23.45
CA ALA A 726 -6.58 -32.17 23.46
C ALA A 726 -6.24 -33.00 24.72
N THR A 727 -7.13 -33.02 25.72
CA THR A 727 -6.93 -33.75 27.00
C THR A 727 -7.87 -34.95 27.16
N ALA A 728 -8.48 -35.43 26.06
CA ALA A 728 -9.54 -36.44 26.10
C ALA A 728 -9.45 -37.52 24.99
N THR A 729 -8.25 -37.97 24.61
CA THR A 729 -8.05 -39.33 24.02
C THR A 729 -6.62 -39.84 24.23
#